data_AF-A0A7V3RM60-F1
#
_entry.id   AF-A0A7V3RM60-F1
#
_cell.length_a   1.000
_cell.length_b   1.000
_cell.length_c   1.000
_cell.angle_alpha   90.00
_cell.angle_beta   90.00
_cell.angle_gamma   90.00
#
_symmetry.space_group_name_H-M   'P 1'
#
loop_
_entity.id
_entity.type
_entity.pdbx_description
1 polymer ?
#
loop_
_entity_poly.entity_id
_entity_poly.type
_entity_poly.pdbx_seq_one_letter_code
_entity_poly.pdbx_strand_id
1 'polypeptide(L)'
;MPVSRTKGASLMSNANRVSWYRFVRTLTFLAVVLPLPGGVRLARADLFIFKDGFVVEGRVKRQMTVEFDQVARDAYYMPHGFFFLDDGPRRIFFCPSQIGHILEKDPPTEEKISRKDPLPGQVRPMKFPGLWGVSHTPPEWNDTWSRRFVFLTRNYSGQLVDVNVPQHINTLTPYWAEVQSRGRFFWGCAYLTRELGPETVQSLLASHPDFQDNKNLPAEKRASMRLRKADFFAHAGFLDLAEKELERLLADLPEQKERVENARKALTKLRAIERIEEIKRRHLAGQHRRVRKLLEDFPTQGIPEQQLAQVEELQHEYKEMEHRLQETSRLLEKARQGVQGADNAVLRTAAAVIGAELHFEGLSRLDAFWGQARQAERLQKAGKNPEISAEQLVSLAVSGWLLGSASAEMSVETARRLWQGRDMLLRYLDTNDADKRRQLLQQHQAGTRTEAASLDELVQIIRTLPPVRAEKNLPENVAQYQTEGVAYAVKLPPEYRHSRPYPVLIVLHEAGEKPSDMIQRWAAAAAENGYILLAPEWQVSPNGKYTYSEAEHLTVLNALRDLRRRFNTDEDRVFLFGLGEGGAMAFDVGLGHPDLFAGVLPMGAAPQFHAELCWRNAQYLPFYVVYGSQGPDHDKLKDLFNNWVILRAYPQLWIDYKGRGIEWYGGEVPNMF
;
A
#
# COMPACT_ATOMS: atom_id res chain seq x y z
N MET A 1 29.96 -5.50 26.46
CA MET A 1 30.77 -4.62 25.60
C MET A 1 30.04 -4.41 24.29
N PRO A 2 29.63 -3.19 23.91
CA PRO A 2 28.96 -2.98 22.63
C PRO A 2 30.01 -2.76 21.54
N VAL A 3 30.00 -3.63 20.54
CA VAL A 3 30.84 -3.57 19.34
C VAL A 3 30.36 -2.42 18.46
N SER A 4 31.30 -1.60 18.00
CA SER A 4 31.09 -0.45 17.13
C SER A 4 30.47 -0.86 15.79
N ARG A 5 29.34 -0.25 15.45
CA ARG A 5 28.81 -0.27 14.07
C ARG A 5 29.66 0.64 13.21
N THR A 6 30.35 0.05 12.24
CA THR A 6 31.05 0.73 11.16
C THR A 6 30.08 1.59 10.35
N LYS A 7 30.50 2.82 10.08
CA LYS A 7 29.81 3.80 9.24
C LYS A 7 29.86 3.36 7.78
N GLY A 8 28.69 3.26 7.17
CA GLY A 8 28.46 2.92 5.76
C GLY A 8 26.96 2.78 5.52
N ALA A 9 26.18 3.80 5.87
CA ALA A 9 24.74 3.80 5.65
C ALA A 9 24.48 4.31 4.23
N SER A 10 24.22 3.39 3.30
CA SER A 10 23.59 3.70 2.01
C SER A 10 22.23 4.35 2.26
N LEU A 11 21.86 5.33 1.42
CA LEU A 11 20.56 6.03 1.48
C LEU A 11 19.36 5.06 1.45
N MET A 12 19.56 3.83 0.97
CA MET A 12 18.53 2.79 0.93
C MET A 12 18.27 2.10 2.28
N SER A 13 19.23 2.08 3.23
CA SER A 13 19.00 1.42 4.53
C SER A 13 18.14 2.25 5.50
N ASN A 14 18.00 3.56 5.22
CA ASN A 14 17.17 4.48 5.99
C ASN A 14 15.81 4.77 5.33
N ALA A 15 15.45 4.05 4.25
CA ALA A 15 14.19 4.22 3.55
C ALA A 15 13.03 3.47 4.24
N ASN A 16 12.86 3.65 5.55
CA ASN A 16 11.63 3.23 6.23
C ASN A 16 10.58 4.33 6.13
N ARG A 17 9.56 4.01 5.33
CA ARG A 17 8.14 4.41 5.46
C ARG A 17 7.85 5.86 5.85
N VAL A 18 7.75 6.73 4.84
CA VAL A 18 6.82 7.88 4.88
C VAL A 18 6.25 8.08 3.47
N SER A 19 5.16 7.38 3.18
CA SER A 19 4.34 7.55 1.96
C SER A 19 3.64 8.92 1.94
N TRP A 20 3.43 9.47 0.73
CA TRP A 20 2.51 10.54 0.27
C TRP A 20 2.36 11.85 1.08
N TYR A 21 2.47 11.87 2.41
CA TYR A 21 2.29 13.03 3.29
C TYR A 21 3.28 14.18 3.06
N ARG A 22 4.30 14.01 2.21
CA ARG A 22 5.15 15.12 1.76
C ARG A 22 4.54 15.94 0.62
N PHE A 23 3.46 15.47 0.00
CA PHE A 23 2.85 16.09 -1.18
C PHE A 23 2.25 17.48 -0.93
N VAL A 24 1.76 17.75 0.28
CA VAL A 24 1.18 19.08 0.63
C VAL A 24 2.27 20.12 0.99
N ARG A 25 3.55 19.74 1.06
CA ARG A 25 4.55 20.44 1.90
C ARG A 25 5.46 21.47 1.21
N THR A 26 5.19 21.92 -0.02
CA THR A 26 6.01 22.99 -0.64
C THR A 26 5.18 23.97 -1.45
N LEU A 27 4.19 24.62 -0.82
CA LEU A 27 3.29 25.52 -1.51
C LEU A 27 3.22 26.88 -0.84
N THR A 28 4.08 27.77 -1.32
CA THR A 28 3.78 29.20 -1.33
C THR A 28 4.09 29.68 -2.74
N PHE A 29 3.07 29.68 -3.59
CA PHE A 29 3.19 30.06 -5.00
C PHE A 29 3.17 31.57 -5.22
N LEU A 30 2.71 32.34 -4.23
CA LEU A 30 2.82 33.80 -4.17
C LEU A 30 2.56 34.26 -2.73
N ALA A 31 3.60 34.77 -2.06
CA ALA A 31 3.42 35.59 -0.86
C ALA A 31 3.50 37.06 -1.26
N VAL A 32 2.36 37.67 -1.59
CA VAL A 32 2.20 39.12 -1.42
C VAL A 32 1.52 39.30 -0.07
N VAL A 33 2.34 39.63 0.93
CA VAL A 33 1.96 39.89 2.31
C VAL A 33 1.13 41.16 2.39
N LEU A 34 -0.06 41.08 2.98
CA LEU A 34 -0.70 42.21 3.66
C LEU A 34 -0.95 41.81 5.12
N PRO A 35 -0.43 42.55 6.12
CA PRO A 35 -0.56 42.20 7.52
C PRO A 35 -1.92 42.66 8.05
N LEU A 36 -2.66 41.75 8.69
CA LEU A 36 -3.77 42.11 9.58
C LEU A 36 -3.32 41.84 11.04
N PRO A 37 -3.41 42.82 11.95
CA PRO A 37 -3.11 42.62 13.35
C PRO A 37 -4.35 42.08 14.08
N GLY A 38 -4.18 40.99 14.84
CA GLY A 38 -5.24 40.47 15.70
C GLY A 38 -5.07 38.98 15.97
N GLY A 39 -4.44 38.64 17.10
CA GLY A 39 -4.17 37.27 17.50
C GLY A 39 -5.44 36.46 17.76
N VAL A 40 -5.70 35.51 16.87
CA VAL A 40 -6.44 34.28 17.16
C VAL A 40 -5.46 33.16 16.89
N ARG A 41 -5.20 32.29 17.88
CA ARG A 41 -4.41 31.07 17.63
C ARG A 41 -5.16 30.23 16.58
N LEU A 42 -4.72 30.31 15.33
CA LEU A 42 -5.25 29.53 14.21
C LEU A 42 -5.03 28.03 14.51
N ALA A 43 -6.07 27.23 14.30
CA ALA A 43 -6.07 25.80 14.61
C ALA A 43 -5.01 25.02 13.81
N ARG A 44 -4.09 24.34 14.51
CA ARG A 44 -2.94 23.58 13.98
C ARG A 44 -3.34 22.24 13.36
N ALA A 45 -2.58 21.76 12.38
CA ALA A 45 -2.63 20.38 11.90
C ALA A 45 -1.31 19.71 12.31
N ASP A 46 -1.35 18.64 13.09
CA ASP A 46 -0.14 17.99 13.58
C ASP A 46 0.12 16.69 12.83
N LEU A 47 1.39 16.34 12.66
CA LEU A 47 1.80 15.06 12.09
C LEU A 47 2.05 14.07 13.22
N PHE A 48 1.25 13.02 13.26
CA PHE A 48 1.34 11.93 14.22
C PHE A 48 2.16 10.80 13.63
N ILE A 49 3.26 10.47 14.28
CA ILE A 49 4.10 9.32 13.94
C ILE A 49 3.90 8.28 15.05
N PHE A 50 3.31 7.16 14.68
CA PHE A 50 3.06 6.03 15.56
C PHE A 50 4.37 5.28 15.86
N LYS A 51 4.37 4.46 16.92
CA LYS A 51 5.56 3.70 17.35
C LYS A 51 6.06 2.70 16.31
N ASP A 52 5.19 2.25 15.42
CA ASP A 52 5.50 1.39 14.27
C ASP A 52 5.95 2.18 13.03
N GLY A 53 6.02 3.51 13.13
CA GLY A 53 6.37 4.42 12.06
C GLY A 53 5.21 4.82 11.14
N PHE A 54 3.98 4.34 11.37
CA PHE A 54 2.82 4.79 10.61
C PHE A 54 2.57 6.29 10.84
N VAL A 55 2.18 7.01 9.78
CA VAL A 55 2.06 8.46 9.83
C VAL A 55 0.66 8.88 9.45
N VAL A 56 0.05 9.75 10.28
CA VAL A 56 -1.24 10.36 10.01
C VAL A 56 -1.16 11.87 10.25
N GLU A 57 -1.84 12.65 9.42
CA GLU A 57 -1.94 14.10 9.57
C GLU A 57 -3.40 14.49 9.84
N GLY A 58 -3.61 15.41 10.78
CA GLY A 58 -4.93 15.96 11.04
C GLY A 58 -4.97 16.82 12.29
N ARG A 59 -6.14 17.38 12.57
CA ARG A 59 -6.37 18.19 13.77
C ARG A 59 -6.86 17.30 14.89
N VAL A 60 -6.17 17.30 16.03
CA VAL A 60 -6.64 16.55 17.19
C VAL A 60 -7.95 17.15 17.70
N LYS A 61 -8.95 16.30 17.84
CA LYS A 61 -10.20 16.60 18.53
C LYS A 61 -10.48 15.53 19.56
N ARG A 62 -11.25 15.90 20.57
CA ARG A 62 -11.80 14.96 21.55
C ARG A 62 -13.31 14.95 21.40
N GLN A 63 -13.90 13.76 21.48
CA GLN A 63 -15.34 13.62 21.47
C GLN A 63 -15.94 14.34 22.69
N MET A 64 -17.03 15.06 22.46
CA MET A 64 -17.77 15.79 23.48
C MET A 64 -19.14 15.14 23.63
N THR A 65 -19.60 14.98 24.86
CA THR A 65 -20.97 14.57 25.16
C THR A 65 -21.71 15.78 25.75
N VAL A 66 -22.98 15.93 25.39
CA VAL A 66 -23.84 16.98 25.94
C VAL A 66 -24.63 16.36 27.08
N GLU A 67 -24.41 16.85 28.29
CA GLU A 67 -25.31 16.56 29.40
C GLU A 67 -26.21 17.77 29.65
N PHE A 68 -27.49 17.49 29.84
CA PHE A 68 -28.47 18.51 30.15
C PHE A 68 -28.75 18.47 31.65
N ASP A 69 -28.39 19.54 32.35
CA ASP A 69 -28.76 19.69 33.75
C ASP A 69 -30.25 20.02 33.82
N GLN A 70 -31.03 19.06 34.30
CA GLN A 70 -32.49 19.20 34.41
C GLN A 70 -32.91 20.28 35.42
N VAL A 71 -32.03 20.65 36.36
CA VAL A 71 -32.29 21.65 37.40
C VAL A 71 -31.88 23.04 36.92
N ALA A 72 -30.66 23.19 36.40
CA ALA A 72 -30.18 24.48 35.88
C ALA A 72 -30.78 24.86 34.51
N ARG A 73 -31.37 23.90 33.79
CA ARG A 73 -31.87 24.02 32.40
C ARG A 73 -30.79 24.42 31.39
N ASP A 74 -29.53 24.12 31.69
CA ASP A 74 -28.39 24.41 30.85
C ASP A 74 -27.76 23.11 30.30
N ALA A 75 -27.17 23.22 29.11
CA ALA A 75 -26.46 22.13 28.46
C ALA A 75 -24.94 22.30 28.64
N TYR A 76 -24.29 21.29 29.21
CA TYR A 76 -22.84 21.27 29.40
C TYR A 76 -22.17 20.30 28.41
N TYR A 77 -21.14 20.78 27.74
CA TYR A 77 -20.31 19.97 26.84
C TYR A 77 -19.14 19.39 27.64
N MET A 78 -19.18 18.09 27.91
CA MET A 78 -18.13 17.40 28.65
C MET A 78 -17.24 16.58 27.70
N PRO A 79 -15.90 16.68 27.82
CA PRO A 79 -15.00 15.82 27.05
C PRO A 79 -15.15 14.37 27.48
N HIS A 80 -15.73 13.53 26.63
CA HIS A 80 -16.03 12.13 26.93
C HIS A 80 -15.98 11.30 25.64
N GLY A 81 -15.19 10.23 25.65
CA GLY A 81 -14.95 9.37 24.49
C GLY A 81 -13.55 9.53 23.88
N PHE A 82 -13.45 9.26 22.57
CA PHE A 82 -12.18 9.11 21.86
C PHE A 82 -11.44 10.44 21.62
N PHE A 83 -10.11 10.34 21.55
CA PHE A 83 -9.31 11.25 20.73
C PHE A 83 -9.36 10.79 19.28
N PHE A 84 -9.47 11.73 18.35
CA PHE A 84 -9.42 11.44 16.93
C PHE A 84 -8.73 12.58 16.16
N LEU A 85 -8.18 12.26 15.01
CA LEU A 85 -7.68 13.23 14.05
C LEU A 85 -8.80 13.58 13.07
N ASP A 86 -9.03 14.87 12.89
CA ASP A 86 -9.98 15.42 11.92
C ASP A 86 -9.20 16.07 10.78
N ASP A 87 -9.29 15.50 9.58
CA ASP A 87 -8.63 16.02 8.38
C ASP A 87 -9.60 16.70 7.41
N GLY A 88 -10.86 16.91 7.80
CA GLY A 88 -11.93 17.35 6.91
C GLY A 88 -12.91 16.23 6.59
N PRO A 89 -12.64 15.34 5.62
CA PRO A 89 -13.58 14.29 5.24
C PRO A 89 -13.65 13.13 6.25
N ARG A 90 -12.60 12.88 7.04
CA ARG A 90 -12.49 11.69 7.90
C ARG A 90 -12.36 12.07 9.37
N ARG A 91 -12.71 11.12 10.23
CA ARG A 91 -12.28 11.07 11.63
C ARG A 91 -11.44 9.82 11.79
N ILE A 92 -10.20 9.99 12.24
CA ILE A 92 -9.26 8.89 12.40
C ILE A 92 -9.13 8.62 13.89
N PHE A 93 -9.73 7.54 14.35
CA PHE A 93 -9.66 7.09 15.73
C PHE A 93 -8.44 6.20 15.92
N PHE A 94 -7.71 6.44 17.00
CA PHE A 94 -6.44 5.78 17.29
C PHE A 94 -6.22 5.70 18.80
N CYS A 95 -5.31 4.83 19.23
CA CYS A 95 -4.89 4.76 20.61
C CYS A 95 -3.76 5.76 20.93
N PRO A 96 -3.95 6.73 21.85
CA PRO A 96 -2.93 7.74 22.15
C PRO A 96 -1.61 7.16 22.65
N SER A 97 -1.62 6.02 23.36
CA SER A 97 -0.39 5.37 23.83
C SER A 97 0.45 4.75 22.72
N GLN A 98 -0.08 4.68 21.50
CA GLN A 98 0.62 4.17 20.32
C GLN A 98 1.34 5.27 19.53
N ILE A 99 1.14 6.55 19.90
CA ILE A 99 1.91 7.66 19.33
C ILE A 99 3.34 7.59 19.85
N GLY A 100 4.31 7.67 18.93
CA GLY A 100 5.73 7.83 19.24
C GLY A 100 6.14 9.30 19.26
N HIS A 101 5.81 10.05 18.21
CA HIS A 101 6.17 11.45 18.05
C HIS A 101 5.04 12.27 17.44
N ILE A 102 4.97 13.55 17.82
CA ILE A 102 4.08 14.55 17.23
C ILE A 102 4.97 15.66 16.70
N LEU A 103 4.85 15.97 15.40
CA LEU A 103 5.48 17.13 14.81
C LEU A 103 4.42 18.20 14.59
N GLU A 104 4.53 19.30 15.34
CA GLU A 104 3.66 20.45 15.18
C GLU A 104 3.86 21.05 13.78
N LYS A 105 2.75 21.31 13.09
CA LYS A 105 2.78 22.06 11.83
C LYS A 105 1.69 23.13 11.81
N ASP A 106 1.99 24.19 11.08
CA ASP A 106 0.95 25.14 10.69
C ASP A 106 -0.01 24.44 9.72
N PRO A 107 -1.32 24.69 9.85
CA PRO A 107 -2.28 24.13 8.92
C PRO A 107 -1.96 24.64 7.52
N PRO A 108 -2.03 23.79 6.47
CA PRO A 108 -1.83 24.27 5.11
C PRO A 108 -2.85 25.37 4.82
N THR A 109 -2.39 26.45 4.17
CA THR A 109 -3.29 27.48 3.62
C THR A 109 -4.02 26.88 2.42
N GLU A 110 -5.07 26.11 2.69
CA GLU A 110 -5.90 25.52 1.65
C GLU A 110 -6.83 26.58 1.06
N GLU A 111 -6.85 26.66 -0.26
CA GLU A 111 -7.86 27.43 -0.97
C GLU A 111 -9.25 26.84 -0.73
N LYS A 112 -10.21 27.70 -0.40
CA LYS A 112 -11.61 27.31 -0.19
C LYS A 112 -12.49 28.02 -1.19
N ILE A 113 -12.99 27.27 -2.16
CA ILE A 113 -13.94 27.76 -3.16
C ILE A 113 -15.33 27.48 -2.61
N SER A 114 -16.04 28.55 -2.23
CA SER A 114 -17.36 28.45 -1.62
C SER A 114 -18.43 28.81 -2.63
N ARG A 115 -19.33 27.86 -2.91
CA ARG A 115 -20.56 28.10 -3.66
C ARG A 115 -21.74 27.92 -2.72
N LYS A 116 -21.93 28.90 -1.85
CA LYS A 116 -23.01 28.84 -0.85
C LYS A 116 -24.31 29.27 -1.48
N ASP A 117 -25.03 28.33 -2.10
CA ASP A 117 -26.45 28.54 -2.33
C ASP A 117 -27.19 28.50 -0.99
N PRO A 118 -28.09 29.45 -0.68
CA PRO A 118 -28.93 29.38 0.52
C PRO A 118 -29.66 28.03 0.59
N LEU A 119 -29.64 27.37 1.74
CA LEU A 119 -30.42 26.15 1.93
C LEU A 119 -31.90 26.51 1.72
N PRO A 120 -32.63 25.84 0.80
CA PRO A 120 -34.07 26.04 0.74
C PRO A 120 -34.65 25.64 2.10
N GLY A 121 -35.66 26.36 2.58
CA GLY A 121 -36.34 26.01 3.83
C GLY A 121 -36.80 24.55 3.76
N GLN A 122 -36.35 23.72 4.72
CA GLN A 122 -36.70 22.30 4.70
C GLN A 122 -38.18 22.11 5.05
N VAL A 123 -38.99 21.80 4.04
CA VAL A 123 -40.40 21.45 4.25
C VAL A 123 -40.47 20.01 4.76
N ARG A 124 -40.91 19.82 6.01
CA ARG A 124 -41.02 18.53 6.72
C ARG A 124 -39.66 17.80 6.80
N PRO A 125 -38.70 18.32 7.62
CA PRO A 125 -37.41 17.67 7.78
C PRO A 125 -37.58 16.27 8.40
N MET A 126 -36.82 15.32 7.87
CA MET A 126 -36.77 13.93 8.32
C MET A 126 -35.35 13.60 8.76
N LYS A 127 -35.23 12.74 9.78
CA LYS A 127 -33.95 12.15 10.15
C LYS A 127 -33.39 11.36 8.96
N PHE A 128 -32.09 11.47 8.71
CA PHE A 128 -31.44 10.67 7.67
C PHE A 128 -31.60 9.17 7.99
N PRO A 129 -32.08 8.34 7.04
CA PRO A 129 -32.44 6.94 7.32
C PRO A 129 -31.23 5.99 7.37
N GLY A 130 -30.00 6.50 7.24
CA GLY A 130 -28.79 5.70 7.08
C GLY A 130 -28.58 5.27 5.62
N LEU A 131 -27.32 4.98 5.26
CA LEU A 131 -26.89 4.66 3.91
C LEU A 131 -26.31 3.24 3.88
N TRP A 132 -27.08 2.30 3.33
CA TRP A 132 -26.71 0.88 3.22
C TRP A 132 -25.87 0.58 1.98
N GLY A 133 -25.94 1.45 0.97
CA GLY A 133 -25.20 1.29 -0.27
C GLY A 133 -25.58 2.35 -1.28
N VAL A 134 -24.77 2.47 -2.32
CA VAL A 134 -25.07 3.31 -3.48
C VAL A 134 -25.75 2.43 -4.54
N SER A 135 -27.00 2.74 -4.89
CA SER A 135 -27.81 1.88 -5.77
C SER A 135 -27.36 1.93 -7.24
N HIS A 136 -26.93 3.11 -7.68
CA HIS A 136 -26.56 3.39 -9.07
C HIS A 136 -25.34 4.31 -9.10
N THR A 137 -24.59 4.27 -10.20
CA THR A 137 -23.54 5.27 -10.47
C THR A 137 -24.14 6.67 -10.31
N PRO A 138 -23.64 7.48 -9.36
CA PRO A 138 -24.17 8.81 -9.13
C PRO A 138 -24.10 9.66 -10.41
N PRO A 139 -25.15 10.42 -10.75
CA PRO A 139 -25.08 11.38 -11.83
C PRO A 139 -23.95 12.39 -11.61
N GLU A 140 -23.38 12.88 -12.71
CA GLU A 140 -22.40 13.96 -12.68
C GLU A 140 -22.97 15.23 -12.04
N TRP A 141 -22.07 16.06 -11.53
CA TRP A 141 -22.41 17.37 -10.99
C TRP A 141 -22.68 18.35 -12.14
N ASN A 142 -23.78 19.10 -12.04
CA ASN A 142 -24.10 20.13 -13.03
C ASN A 142 -23.32 21.44 -12.77
N ASP A 143 -23.52 22.44 -13.63
CA ASP A 143 -22.86 23.76 -13.55
C ASP A 143 -23.22 24.56 -12.29
N THR A 144 -24.30 24.18 -11.59
CA THR A 144 -24.67 24.74 -10.28
C THR A 144 -24.14 23.90 -9.13
N TRP A 145 -23.24 22.97 -9.39
CA TRP A 145 -22.64 22.05 -8.40
C TRP A 145 -23.66 21.19 -7.67
N SER A 146 -24.76 20.85 -8.35
CA SER A 146 -25.86 20.05 -7.84
C SER A 146 -26.00 18.73 -8.60
N ARG A 147 -26.54 17.72 -7.91
CA ARG A 147 -26.91 16.44 -8.52
C ARG A 147 -28.10 15.82 -7.79
N ARG A 148 -28.67 14.75 -8.37
CA ARG A 148 -29.62 13.87 -7.68
C ARG A 148 -28.94 12.56 -7.34
N PHE A 149 -28.77 12.30 -6.05
CA PHE A 149 -28.09 11.11 -5.55
C PHE A 149 -29.11 10.05 -5.13
N VAL A 150 -28.92 8.81 -5.54
CA VAL A 150 -29.79 7.68 -5.19
C VAL A 150 -29.01 6.69 -4.34
N PHE A 151 -29.54 6.37 -3.17
CA PHE A 151 -28.92 5.40 -2.26
C PHE A 151 -29.95 4.41 -1.72
N LEU A 152 -29.45 3.26 -1.29
CA LEU A 152 -30.21 2.21 -0.64
C LEU A 152 -30.31 2.47 0.86
N THR A 153 -31.52 2.33 1.39
CA THR A 153 -31.78 2.33 2.83
C THR A 153 -32.88 1.35 3.20
N ARG A 154 -33.07 1.08 4.49
CA ARG A 154 -34.17 0.22 4.95
C ARG A 154 -35.40 1.06 5.28
N ASN A 155 -36.55 0.65 4.74
CA ASN A 155 -37.84 1.19 5.15
C ASN A 155 -38.27 0.64 6.53
N TYR A 156 -39.41 1.10 7.06
CA TYR A 156 -39.93 0.64 8.36
C TYR A 156 -40.25 -0.87 8.43
N SER A 157 -40.48 -1.52 7.28
CA SER A 157 -40.67 -2.97 7.19
C SER A 157 -39.34 -3.75 7.05
N GLY A 158 -38.19 -3.05 7.07
CA GLY A 158 -36.87 -3.64 6.95
C GLY A 158 -36.43 -3.97 5.52
N GLN A 159 -37.26 -3.66 4.51
CA GLN A 159 -36.93 -3.87 3.10
C GLN A 159 -35.99 -2.77 2.59
N LEU A 160 -35.03 -3.16 1.74
CA LEU A 160 -34.17 -2.20 1.05
C LEU A 160 -34.96 -1.45 -0.01
N VAL A 161 -34.88 -0.13 0.01
CA VAL A 161 -35.55 0.79 -0.92
C VAL A 161 -34.61 1.89 -1.37
N ASP A 162 -34.81 2.35 -2.60
CA ASP A 162 -34.09 3.49 -3.14
C ASP A 162 -34.67 4.81 -2.61
N VAL A 163 -33.76 5.71 -2.21
CA VAL A 163 -34.10 7.06 -1.81
C VAL A 163 -33.29 8.05 -2.65
N ASN A 164 -34.02 8.96 -3.31
CA ASN A 164 -33.44 9.99 -4.15
C ASN A 164 -33.36 11.33 -3.39
N VAL A 165 -32.15 11.88 -3.29
CA VAL A 165 -31.86 13.11 -2.55
C VAL A 165 -31.11 14.11 -3.42
N PRO A 166 -31.59 15.36 -3.55
CA PRO A 166 -30.81 16.41 -4.18
C PRO A 166 -29.62 16.78 -3.29
N GLN A 167 -28.43 16.83 -3.89
CA GLN A 167 -27.18 17.21 -3.24
C GLN A 167 -26.58 18.45 -3.91
N HIS A 168 -25.76 19.18 -3.15
CA HIS A 168 -25.00 20.32 -3.66
C HIS A 168 -23.63 20.39 -2.96
N ILE A 169 -22.57 20.71 -3.72
CA ILE A 169 -21.24 20.97 -3.17
C ILE A 169 -21.23 22.42 -2.65
N ASN A 170 -21.07 22.60 -1.34
CA ASN A 170 -20.99 23.95 -0.76
C ASN A 170 -19.58 24.52 -0.77
N THR A 171 -18.59 23.65 -0.55
CA THR A 171 -17.19 24.02 -0.39
C THR A 171 -16.34 23.01 -1.15
N LEU A 172 -15.41 23.51 -1.97
CA LEU A 172 -14.40 22.71 -2.64
C LEU A 172 -13.01 23.22 -2.26
N THR A 173 -12.15 22.33 -1.78
CA THR A 173 -10.73 22.59 -1.54
C THR A 173 -9.89 21.63 -2.38
N PRO A 174 -8.57 21.86 -2.54
CA PRO A 174 -7.73 20.90 -3.23
C PRO A 174 -7.67 19.52 -2.56
N TYR A 175 -7.96 19.43 -1.25
CA TYR A 175 -7.91 18.19 -0.49
C TYR A 175 -9.28 17.49 -0.39
N TRP A 176 -10.37 18.25 -0.20
CA TRP A 176 -11.70 17.68 0.02
C TRP A 176 -12.84 18.57 -0.49
N ALA A 177 -14.02 17.97 -0.64
CA ALA A 177 -15.26 18.62 -1.01
C ALA A 177 -16.36 18.37 0.03
N GLU A 178 -17.07 19.43 0.42
CA GLU A 178 -18.25 19.39 1.30
C GLU A 178 -19.53 19.29 0.49
N VAL A 179 -20.35 18.28 0.76
CA VAL A 179 -21.63 18.06 0.10
C VAL A 179 -22.75 18.13 1.13
N GLN A 180 -23.83 18.83 0.79
CA GLN A 180 -25.03 18.89 1.62
C GLN A 180 -26.29 18.49 0.84
N SER A 181 -27.17 17.76 1.50
CA SER A 181 -28.53 17.48 1.05
C SER A 181 -29.35 18.76 1.03
N ARG A 182 -30.04 19.00 -0.08
CA ARG A 182 -31.00 20.10 -0.28
C ARG A 182 -32.45 19.65 -0.14
N GLY A 183 -32.68 18.39 0.24
CA GLY A 183 -34.00 17.76 0.32
C GLY A 183 -34.57 17.77 1.74
N ARG A 184 -35.38 16.74 2.04
CA ARG A 184 -36.02 16.57 3.35
C ARG A 184 -35.08 16.04 4.44
N PHE A 185 -33.89 15.57 4.10
CA PHE A 185 -32.96 14.99 5.09
C PHE A 185 -31.88 16.00 5.49
N PHE A 186 -31.64 16.12 6.81
CA PHE A 186 -30.46 16.80 7.34
C PHE A 186 -29.24 15.90 7.21
N TRP A 187 -28.53 16.04 6.10
CA TRP A 187 -27.41 15.19 5.74
C TRP A 187 -26.32 15.99 5.06
N GLY A 188 -25.14 16.02 5.67
CA GLY A 188 -23.90 16.50 5.06
C GLY A 188 -22.90 15.35 4.97
N CYS A 189 -22.14 15.32 3.89
CA CYS A 189 -21.06 14.36 3.69
C CYS A 189 -19.84 15.03 3.05
N ALA A 190 -18.72 14.34 3.06
CA ALA A 190 -17.49 14.84 2.48
C ALA A 190 -16.79 13.78 1.62
N TYR A 191 -16.05 14.25 0.63
CA TYR A 191 -15.27 13.45 -0.31
C TYR A 191 -13.84 14.01 -0.33
N LEU A 192 -12.85 13.15 -0.56
CA LEU A 192 -11.53 13.65 -0.96
C LEU A 192 -11.65 14.19 -2.39
N THR A 193 -11.01 15.31 -2.70
CA THR A 193 -11.12 15.94 -4.03
C THR A 193 -10.63 15.02 -5.14
N ARG A 194 -9.62 14.19 -4.84
CA ARG A 194 -9.14 13.14 -5.75
C ARG A 194 -10.20 12.08 -6.09
N GLU A 195 -11.16 11.82 -5.21
CA GLU A 195 -12.25 10.88 -5.47
C GLU A 195 -13.25 11.40 -6.49
N LEU A 196 -13.35 12.73 -6.66
CA LEU A 196 -14.20 13.33 -7.70
C LEU A 196 -13.59 13.13 -9.09
N GLY A 197 -12.28 12.95 -9.18
CA GLY A 197 -11.53 12.82 -10.43
C GLY A 197 -11.20 14.17 -11.09
N PRO A 198 -10.15 14.21 -11.93
CA PRO A 198 -9.64 15.43 -12.52
C PRO A 198 -10.66 16.13 -13.44
N GLU A 199 -11.42 15.36 -14.22
CA GLU A 199 -12.40 15.88 -15.18
C GLU A 199 -13.58 16.57 -14.47
N THR A 200 -14.14 15.93 -13.45
CA THR A 200 -15.20 16.51 -12.61
C THR A 200 -14.74 17.80 -11.95
N VAL A 201 -13.55 17.79 -11.34
CA VAL A 201 -13.01 18.99 -10.68
C VAL A 201 -12.76 20.11 -11.68
N GLN A 202 -12.24 19.80 -12.87
CA GLN A 202 -12.06 20.77 -13.94
C GLN A 202 -13.40 21.41 -14.35
N SER A 203 -14.46 20.61 -14.51
CA SER A 203 -15.81 21.08 -14.84
C SER A 203 -16.42 21.96 -13.74
N LEU A 204 -16.29 21.54 -12.47
CA LEU A 204 -16.75 22.32 -11.31
C LEU A 204 -16.07 23.69 -11.24
N LEU A 205 -14.74 23.75 -11.40
CA LEU A 205 -14.02 25.02 -11.42
C LEU A 205 -14.43 25.87 -12.61
N ALA A 206 -14.55 25.29 -13.81
CA ALA A 206 -14.93 26.00 -15.02
C ALA A 206 -16.34 26.61 -14.96
N SER A 207 -17.26 26.04 -14.17
CA SER A 207 -18.63 26.53 -13.98
C SER A 207 -18.78 27.54 -12.83
N HIS A 208 -17.72 27.80 -12.05
CA HIS A 208 -17.79 28.69 -10.90
C HIS A 208 -17.54 30.16 -11.28
N PRO A 209 -18.30 31.15 -10.74
CA PRO A 209 -18.14 32.57 -11.06
C PRO A 209 -16.71 33.12 -10.90
N ASP A 210 -16.01 32.73 -9.83
CA ASP A 210 -14.62 33.13 -9.57
C ASP A 210 -13.63 32.76 -10.68
N PHE A 211 -13.95 31.78 -11.53
CA PHE A 211 -13.08 31.26 -12.57
C PHE A 211 -13.63 31.52 -13.99
N GLN A 212 -14.64 32.38 -14.12
CA GLN A 212 -15.17 32.81 -15.41
C GLN A 212 -14.21 33.79 -16.09
N ASP A 213 -13.40 33.27 -16.99
CA ASP A 213 -12.46 34.09 -17.75
C ASP A 213 -13.15 34.84 -18.90
N ASN A 214 -13.54 36.08 -18.65
CA ASN A 214 -14.11 36.98 -19.64
C ASN A 214 -13.03 37.89 -20.24
N LYS A 215 -12.95 37.97 -21.57
CA LYS A 215 -12.02 38.86 -22.31
C LYS A 215 -12.15 40.35 -21.93
N ASN A 216 -13.29 40.76 -21.38
CA ASN A 216 -13.53 42.13 -20.92
C ASN A 216 -12.87 42.45 -19.56
N LEU A 217 -12.35 41.45 -18.84
CA LEU A 217 -11.64 41.66 -17.58
C LEU A 217 -10.19 42.13 -17.83
N PRO A 218 -9.61 42.94 -16.93
CA PRO A 218 -8.20 43.32 -17.00
C PRO A 218 -7.29 42.09 -17.09
N ALA A 219 -6.28 42.12 -17.95
CA ALA A 219 -5.31 41.05 -18.15
C ALA A 219 -4.74 40.50 -16.83
N GLU A 220 -4.41 41.39 -15.89
CA GLU A 220 -3.86 41.03 -14.58
C GLU A 220 -4.83 40.22 -13.72
N LYS A 221 -6.14 40.51 -13.79
CA LYS A 221 -7.18 39.74 -13.08
C LYS A 221 -7.38 38.38 -13.73
N ARG A 222 -7.40 38.32 -15.07
CA ARG A 222 -7.49 37.06 -15.84
C ARG A 222 -6.30 36.16 -15.53
N ALA A 223 -5.10 36.71 -15.50
CA ALA A 223 -3.87 36.00 -15.17
C ALA A 223 -3.89 35.42 -13.75
N SER A 224 -4.24 36.25 -12.76
CA SER A 224 -4.32 35.82 -11.36
C SER A 224 -5.36 34.72 -11.14
N MET A 225 -6.49 34.78 -11.84
CA MET A 225 -7.52 33.75 -11.82
C MET A 225 -7.05 32.40 -12.39
N ARG A 226 -6.36 32.43 -13.54
CA ARG A 226 -5.82 31.21 -14.16
C ARG A 226 -4.67 30.60 -13.36
N LEU A 227 -3.80 31.42 -12.76
CA LEU A 227 -2.76 30.96 -11.84
C LEU A 227 -3.38 30.32 -10.60
N ARG A 228 -4.38 30.95 -9.98
CA ARG A 228 -5.15 30.38 -8.85
C ARG A 228 -5.73 29.00 -9.21
N LYS A 229 -6.27 28.85 -10.42
CA LYS A 229 -6.79 27.56 -10.93
C LYS A 229 -5.68 26.52 -11.14
N ALA A 230 -4.54 26.91 -11.70
CA ALA A 230 -3.38 26.04 -11.85
C ALA A 230 -2.83 25.57 -10.49
N ASP A 231 -2.76 26.48 -9.51
CA ASP A 231 -2.37 26.19 -8.13
C ASP A 231 -3.34 25.20 -7.48
N PHE A 232 -4.65 25.39 -7.66
CA PHE A 232 -5.65 24.44 -7.18
C PHE A 232 -5.40 23.03 -7.74
N PHE A 233 -5.17 22.92 -9.06
CA PHE A 233 -4.89 21.62 -9.69
C PHE A 233 -3.59 21.00 -9.18
N ALA A 234 -2.53 21.79 -9.01
CA ALA A 234 -1.26 21.30 -8.47
C ALA A 234 -1.43 20.77 -7.04
N HIS A 235 -2.15 21.50 -6.19
CA HIS A 235 -2.49 21.11 -4.82
C HIS A 235 -3.34 19.84 -4.74
N ALA A 236 -4.27 19.65 -5.68
CA ALA A 236 -5.12 18.47 -5.75
C ALA A 236 -4.39 17.23 -6.31
N GLY A 237 -3.16 17.38 -6.80
CA GLY A 237 -2.38 16.31 -7.44
C GLY A 237 -2.63 16.16 -8.93
N PHE A 238 -3.38 17.06 -9.56
CA PHE A 238 -3.68 17.04 -10.98
C PHE A 238 -2.63 17.84 -11.77
N LEU A 239 -1.37 17.38 -11.70
CA LEU A 239 -0.22 18.11 -12.24
C LEU A 239 -0.30 18.36 -13.76
N ASP A 240 -0.99 17.50 -14.51
CA ASP A 240 -1.21 17.69 -15.95
C ASP A 240 -2.26 18.74 -16.26
N LEU A 241 -3.30 18.87 -15.44
CA LEU A 241 -4.27 19.95 -15.57
C LEU A 241 -3.65 21.30 -15.20
N ALA A 242 -2.77 21.32 -14.19
CA ALA A 242 -2.02 22.51 -13.83
C ALA A 242 -1.16 23.01 -15.00
N GLU A 243 -0.35 22.13 -15.62
CA GLU A 243 0.50 22.51 -16.77
C GLU A 243 -0.35 23.01 -17.96
N LYS A 244 -1.42 22.30 -18.32
CA LYS A 244 -2.31 22.71 -19.40
C LYS A 244 -2.94 24.09 -19.17
N GLU A 245 -3.27 24.43 -17.92
CA GLU A 245 -3.80 25.75 -17.58
C GLU A 245 -2.73 26.85 -17.69
N LEU A 246 -1.48 26.55 -17.30
CA LEU A 246 -0.34 27.45 -17.47
C LEU A 246 0.02 27.67 -18.95
N GLU A 247 -0.03 26.63 -19.77
CA GLU A 247 0.16 26.73 -21.23
C GLU A 247 -0.89 27.65 -21.87
N ARG A 248 -2.17 27.48 -21.51
CA ARG A 248 -3.26 28.35 -21.98
C ARG A 248 -3.08 29.78 -21.51
N LEU A 249 -2.68 30.00 -20.26
CA LEU A 249 -2.39 31.33 -19.73
C LEU A 249 -1.30 32.03 -20.55
N LEU A 250 -0.20 31.35 -20.85
CA LEU A 250 0.89 31.92 -21.65
C LEU A 250 0.47 32.21 -23.10
N ALA A 251 -0.35 31.35 -23.69
CA ALA A 251 -0.87 31.54 -25.04
C ALA A 251 -1.80 32.76 -25.14
N ASP A 252 -2.66 32.97 -24.14
CA ASP A 252 -3.63 34.06 -24.16
C ASP A 252 -3.10 35.39 -23.61
N LEU A 253 -2.12 35.35 -22.69
CA LEU A 253 -1.52 36.52 -22.03
C LEU A 253 0.02 36.38 -22.01
N PRO A 254 0.70 36.55 -23.17
CA PRO A 254 2.15 36.38 -23.29
C PRO A 254 2.97 37.30 -22.36
N GLU A 255 2.41 38.44 -21.97
CA GLU A 255 3.01 39.40 -21.05
C GLU A 255 3.20 38.86 -19.62
N GLN A 256 2.45 37.82 -19.25
CA GLN A 256 2.52 37.17 -17.92
C GLN A 256 3.57 36.04 -17.86
N LYS A 257 4.46 35.97 -18.86
CA LYS A 257 5.48 34.93 -19.00
C LYS A 257 6.28 34.68 -17.73
N GLU A 258 6.72 35.72 -17.02
CA GLU A 258 7.53 35.56 -15.81
C GLU A 258 6.79 34.78 -14.71
N ARG A 259 5.50 35.07 -14.50
CA ARG A 259 4.68 34.36 -13.50
C ARG A 259 4.44 32.92 -13.90
N VAL A 260 4.18 32.67 -15.18
CA VAL A 260 4.02 31.31 -15.72
C VAL A 260 5.30 30.49 -15.54
N GLU A 261 6.47 31.07 -15.84
CA GLU A 261 7.75 30.37 -15.69
C GLU A 261 8.08 30.09 -14.22
N ASN A 262 7.76 31.01 -13.30
CA ASN A 262 7.89 30.76 -11.86
C ASN A 262 6.96 29.64 -11.40
N ALA A 263 5.73 29.61 -11.91
CA ALA A 263 4.77 28.55 -11.65
C ALA A 263 5.26 27.19 -12.16
N ARG A 264 5.76 27.13 -13.40
CA ARG A 264 6.32 25.93 -14.02
C ARG A 264 7.52 25.38 -13.26
N LYS A 265 8.41 26.23 -12.75
CA LYS A 265 9.54 25.78 -11.90
C LYS A 265 9.06 25.02 -10.67
N ALA A 266 8.03 25.53 -9.99
CA ALA A 266 7.49 24.87 -8.82
C ALA A 266 6.73 23.59 -9.17
N LEU A 267 5.99 23.55 -10.28
CA LEU A 267 5.34 22.33 -10.78
C LEU A 267 6.37 21.26 -11.17
N THR A 268 7.45 21.67 -11.82
CA THR A 268 8.59 20.82 -12.20
C THR A 268 9.25 20.19 -10.96
N LYS A 269 9.44 20.98 -9.90
CA LYS A 269 9.92 20.47 -8.60
C LYS A 269 8.98 19.44 -7.99
N LEU A 270 7.65 19.67 -8.02
CA LEU A 270 6.67 18.72 -7.50
C LEU A 270 6.68 17.40 -8.28
N ARG A 271 6.68 17.47 -9.62
CA ARG A 271 6.78 16.30 -10.51
C ARG A 271 8.04 15.49 -10.24
N ALA A 272 9.18 16.17 -10.04
CA ALA A 272 10.44 15.50 -9.72
C ALA A 272 10.37 14.74 -8.40
N ILE A 273 9.77 15.34 -7.35
CA ILE A 273 9.58 14.68 -6.06
C ILE A 273 8.69 13.43 -6.23
N GLU A 274 7.55 13.55 -6.90
CA GLU A 274 6.63 12.43 -7.13
C GLU A 274 7.30 11.28 -7.90
N ARG A 275 8.06 11.62 -8.95
CA ARG A 275 8.82 10.66 -9.76
C ARG A 275 9.92 9.96 -8.95
N ILE A 276 10.63 10.68 -8.09
CA ILE A 276 11.64 10.08 -7.19
C ILE A 276 10.97 9.11 -6.20
N GLU A 277 9.82 9.48 -5.64
CA GLU A 277 9.09 8.58 -4.73
C GLU A 277 8.50 7.36 -5.46
N GLU A 278 8.06 7.52 -6.71
CA GLU A 278 7.70 6.37 -7.57
C GLU A 278 8.90 5.44 -7.77
N ILE A 279 10.07 5.98 -8.13
CA ILE A 279 11.30 5.21 -8.31
C ILE A 279 11.64 4.41 -7.04
N LYS A 280 11.53 5.03 -5.86
CA LYS A 280 11.77 4.36 -4.57
C LYS A 280 10.77 3.24 -4.31
N ARG A 281 9.46 3.48 -4.50
CA ARG A 281 8.43 2.44 -4.32
C ARG A 281 8.69 1.25 -5.25
N ARG A 282 8.98 1.51 -6.52
CA ARG A 282 9.28 0.48 -7.53
C ARG A 282 10.57 -0.29 -7.21
N HIS A 283 11.59 0.38 -6.66
CA HIS A 283 12.81 -0.28 -6.20
C HIS A 283 12.51 -1.24 -5.04
N LEU A 284 11.80 -0.78 -4.01
CA LEU A 284 11.40 -1.63 -2.87
C LEU A 284 10.48 -2.79 -3.28
N ALA A 285 9.70 -2.60 -4.34
CA ALA A 285 8.86 -3.63 -4.94
C ALA A 285 9.63 -4.65 -5.81
N GLY A 286 10.96 -4.49 -5.98
CA GLY A 286 11.80 -5.37 -6.80
C GLY A 286 11.69 -5.15 -8.31
N GLN A 287 11.09 -4.04 -8.76
CA GLN A 287 10.88 -3.73 -10.19
C GLN A 287 12.09 -3.03 -10.80
N HIS A 288 13.23 -3.71 -10.79
CA HIS A 288 14.51 -3.11 -11.16
C HIS A 288 14.61 -2.71 -12.64
N ARG A 289 13.98 -3.45 -13.57
CA ARG A 289 13.95 -3.04 -14.98
C ARG A 289 13.13 -1.78 -15.15
N ARG A 290 12.00 -1.67 -14.45
CA ARG A 290 11.17 -0.46 -14.47
C ARG A 290 11.90 0.73 -13.87
N VAL A 291 12.58 0.57 -12.74
CA VAL A 291 13.35 1.64 -12.09
C VAL A 291 14.43 2.17 -13.02
N ARG A 292 15.18 1.28 -13.68
CA ARG A 292 16.20 1.70 -14.66
C ARG A 292 15.63 2.60 -15.73
N LYS A 293 14.52 2.17 -16.35
CA LYS A 293 13.84 2.98 -17.36
C LYS A 293 13.38 4.33 -16.80
N LEU A 294 12.82 4.36 -15.60
CA LEU A 294 12.40 5.61 -14.96
C LEU A 294 13.56 6.56 -14.64
N LEU A 295 14.73 6.01 -14.29
CA LEU A 295 15.97 6.76 -14.05
C LEU A 295 16.59 7.30 -15.35
N GLU A 296 16.55 6.52 -16.44
CA GLU A 296 17.00 6.94 -17.77
C GLU A 296 16.10 8.04 -18.35
N ASP A 297 14.78 7.90 -18.18
CA ASP A 297 13.77 8.84 -18.63
C ASP A 297 13.59 10.04 -17.66
N PHE A 298 14.45 10.20 -16.65
CA PHE A 298 14.30 11.25 -15.63
C PHE A 298 14.69 12.64 -16.19
N PRO A 299 13.83 13.67 -16.07
CA PRO A 299 14.14 14.99 -16.60
C PRO A 299 15.27 15.66 -15.81
N THR A 300 16.26 16.23 -16.51
CA THR A 300 17.39 16.94 -15.90
C THR A 300 17.23 18.46 -15.87
N GLN A 301 16.44 19.01 -16.80
CA GLN A 301 16.23 20.46 -16.90
C GLN A 301 15.26 20.97 -15.84
N GLY A 302 15.62 22.07 -15.17
CA GLY A 302 14.74 22.77 -14.22
C GLY A 302 14.53 22.06 -12.89
N ILE A 303 15.21 20.94 -12.64
CA ILE A 303 15.17 20.22 -11.36
C ILE A 303 16.20 20.82 -10.40
N PRO A 304 15.87 21.03 -9.11
CA PRO A 304 16.87 21.53 -8.17
C PRO A 304 17.98 20.50 -7.91
N GLU A 305 19.20 20.99 -7.65
CA GLU A 305 20.42 20.17 -7.53
C GLU A 305 20.30 19.03 -6.50
N GLN A 306 19.61 19.27 -5.38
CA GLN A 306 19.41 18.25 -4.35
C GLN A 306 18.63 17.03 -4.86
N GLN A 307 17.64 17.24 -5.73
CA GLN A 307 16.86 16.15 -6.32
C GLN A 307 17.64 15.45 -7.43
N LEU A 308 18.41 16.20 -8.24
CA LEU A 308 19.30 15.63 -9.25
C LEU A 308 20.37 14.74 -8.62
N ALA A 309 21.03 15.19 -7.56
CA ALA A 309 22.03 14.41 -6.84
C ALA A 309 21.48 13.06 -6.34
N GLN A 310 20.25 13.02 -5.83
CA GLN A 310 19.59 11.78 -5.42
C GLN A 310 19.37 10.82 -6.60
N VAL A 311 19.00 11.34 -7.77
CA VAL A 311 18.78 10.52 -8.97
C VAL A 311 20.10 10.01 -9.53
N GLU A 312 21.14 10.85 -9.57
CA GLU A 312 22.48 10.48 -10.02
C GLU A 312 23.10 9.40 -9.14
N GLU A 313 22.93 9.50 -7.83
CA GLU A 313 23.35 8.46 -6.88
C GLU A 313 22.65 7.12 -7.16
N LEU A 314 21.32 7.13 -7.29
CA LEU A 314 20.55 5.93 -7.65
C LEU A 314 20.97 5.36 -9.03
N GLN A 315 21.23 6.21 -10.01
CA GLN A 315 21.73 5.79 -11.32
C GLN A 315 23.09 5.10 -11.21
N HIS A 316 24.01 5.65 -10.41
CA HIS A 316 25.32 5.06 -10.17
C HIS A 316 25.20 3.70 -9.47
N GLU A 317 24.42 3.63 -8.38
CA GLU A 317 24.17 2.38 -7.65
C GLU A 317 23.62 1.29 -8.58
N TYR A 318 22.62 1.61 -9.42
CA TYR A 318 22.05 0.64 -10.36
C TYR A 318 23.05 0.17 -11.42
N LYS A 319 23.92 1.06 -11.92
CA LYS A 319 24.99 0.71 -12.87
C LYS A 319 26.00 -0.24 -12.23
N GLU A 320 26.42 0.03 -10.99
CA GLU A 320 27.34 -0.84 -10.26
C GLU A 320 26.72 -2.20 -9.97
N MET A 321 25.46 -2.24 -9.53
CA MET A 321 24.73 -3.47 -9.26
C MET A 321 24.55 -4.32 -10.52
N GLU A 322 24.25 -3.70 -11.66
CA GLU A 322 24.13 -4.39 -12.94
C GLU A 322 25.47 -4.97 -13.42
N HIS A 323 26.54 -4.19 -13.36
CA HIS A 323 27.89 -4.68 -13.67
C HIS A 323 28.25 -5.87 -12.76
N ARG A 324 27.97 -5.77 -11.46
CA ARG A 324 28.19 -6.85 -10.50
C ARG A 324 27.34 -8.08 -10.79
N LEU A 325 26.08 -7.92 -11.20
CA LEU A 325 25.21 -9.02 -11.59
C LEU A 325 25.78 -9.77 -12.79
N GLN A 326 26.12 -9.03 -13.85
CA GLN A 326 26.70 -9.60 -15.08
C GLN A 326 28.03 -10.29 -14.81
N GLU A 327 28.91 -9.67 -14.01
CA GLU A 327 30.20 -10.24 -13.64
C GLU A 327 30.02 -11.52 -12.80
N THR A 328 29.16 -11.51 -11.77
CA THR A 328 28.87 -12.69 -10.94
C THR A 328 28.29 -13.83 -11.77
N SER A 329 27.32 -13.55 -12.64
CA SER A 329 26.71 -14.55 -13.52
C SER A 329 27.75 -15.19 -14.46
N ARG A 330 28.59 -14.38 -15.09
CA ARG A 330 29.68 -14.86 -15.96
C ARG A 330 30.70 -15.71 -15.20
N LEU A 331 31.10 -15.27 -14.01
CA LEU A 331 32.06 -16.01 -13.18
C LEU A 331 31.48 -17.34 -12.70
N LEU A 332 30.19 -17.37 -12.33
CA LEU A 332 29.50 -18.59 -11.92
C LEU A 332 29.41 -19.59 -13.07
N GLU A 333 29.07 -19.13 -14.27
CA GLU A 333 29.02 -19.99 -15.45
C GLU A 333 30.41 -20.52 -15.83
N LYS A 334 31.45 -19.68 -15.75
CA LYS A 334 32.85 -20.11 -15.95
C LYS A 334 33.26 -21.17 -14.93
N ALA A 335 32.94 -20.97 -13.65
CA ALA A 335 33.23 -21.95 -12.60
C ALA A 335 32.46 -23.25 -12.85
N ARG A 336 31.17 -23.18 -13.20
CA ARG A 336 30.32 -24.33 -13.54
C ARG A 336 30.91 -25.18 -14.67
N GLN A 337 31.39 -24.55 -15.74
CA GLN A 337 32.01 -25.22 -16.88
C GLN A 337 33.35 -25.88 -16.52
N GLY A 338 34.08 -25.33 -15.54
CA GLY A 338 35.34 -25.88 -15.05
C GLY A 338 35.20 -27.10 -14.14
N VAL A 339 33.99 -27.41 -13.63
CA VAL A 339 33.74 -28.53 -12.71
C VAL A 339 33.85 -29.88 -13.43
N GLN A 340 34.84 -30.69 -13.06
CA GLN A 340 35.12 -32.00 -13.67
C GLN A 340 34.60 -33.17 -12.83
N GLY A 341 34.50 -34.36 -13.43
CA GLY A 341 34.07 -35.59 -12.76
C GLY A 341 32.56 -35.82 -12.74
N ALA A 342 32.17 -37.11 -12.78
CA ALA A 342 30.77 -37.53 -12.74
C ALA A 342 30.12 -37.21 -11.39
N ASP A 343 30.84 -37.42 -10.29
CA ASP A 343 30.37 -37.21 -8.92
C ASP A 343 30.02 -35.75 -8.61
N ASN A 344 30.55 -34.79 -9.39
CA ASN A 344 30.27 -33.36 -9.26
C ASN A 344 29.06 -32.89 -10.09
N ALA A 345 28.25 -33.79 -10.66
CA ALA A 345 27.04 -33.42 -11.40
C ALA A 345 26.06 -32.56 -10.57
N VAL A 346 25.99 -32.81 -9.26
CA VAL A 346 25.18 -32.02 -8.32
C VAL A 346 25.63 -30.56 -8.29
N LEU A 347 26.95 -30.30 -8.24
CA LEU A 347 27.49 -28.93 -8.24
C LEU A 347 27.18 -28.19 -9.55
N ARG A 348 27.29 -28.87 -10.70
CA ARG A 348 26.95 -28.27 -12.00
C ARG A 348 25.46 -27.92 -12.08
N THR A 349 24.60 -28.78 -11.54
CA THR A 349 23.15 -28.55 -11.49
C THR A 349 22.82 -27.40 -10.55
N ALA A 350 23.43 -27.37 -9.36
CA ALA A 350 23.25 -26.33 -8.37
C ALA A 350 23.65 -24.94 -8.91
N ALA A 351 24.84 -24.84 -9.53
CA ALA A 351 25.31 -23.60 -10.14
C ALA A 351 24.39 -23.12 -11.27
N ALA A 352 23.83 -24.03 -12.07
CA ALA A 352 22.87 -23.67 -13.12
C ALA A 352 21.58 -23.09 -12.54
N VAL A 353 21.04 -23.70 -11.48
CA VAL A 353 19.84 -23.20 -10.77
C VAL A 353 20.11 -21.83 -10.13
N ILE A 354 21.23 -21.68 -9.41
CA ILE A 354 21.64 -20.41 -8.82
C ILE A 354 21.79 -19.34 -9.89
N GLY A 355 22.42 -19.65 -11.02
CA GLY A 355 22.58 -18.72 -12.14
C GLY A 355 21.26 -18.27 -12.75
N ALA A 356 20.27 -19.17 -12.87
CA ALA A 356 18.94 -18.86 -13.38
C ALA A 356 18.11 -18.01 -12.40
N GLU A 357 18.31 -18.18 -11.10
CA GLU A 357 17.62 -17.45 -10.03
C GLU A 357 18.35 -16.17 -9.58
N LEU A 358 19.55 -15.91 -10.10
CA LEU A 358 20.37 -14.77 -9.69
C LEU A 358 19.72 -13.44 -10.08
N HIS A 359 19.61 -12.55 -9.10
CA HIS A 359 19.00 -11.22 -9.22
C HIS A 359 19.66 -10.28 -8.20
N PHE A 360 19.27 -9.00 -8.21
CA PHE A 360 19.90 -7.94 -7.43
C PHE A 360 19.97 -8.23 -5.91
N GLU A 361 18.85 -8.58 -5.28
CA GLU A 361 18.81 -8.86 -3.84
C GLU A 361 19.60 -10.14 -3.47
N GLY A 362 19.61 -11.12 -4.37
CA GLY A 362 20.37 -12.36 -4.23
C GLY A 362 21.89 -12.23 -4.37
N LEU A 363 22.41 -11.10 -4.87
CA LEU A 363 23.86 -10.92 -5.07
C LEU A 363 24.65 -11.04 -3.78
N SER A 364 24.11 -10.48 -2.70
CA SER A 364 24.73 -10.47 -1.36
C SER A 364 25.07 -11.87 -0.83
N ARG A 365 24.31 -12.90 -1.26
CA ARG A 365 24.54 -14.30 -0.88
C ARG A 365 25.79 -14.89 -1.54
N LEU A 366 26.23 -14.30 -2.65
CA LEU A 366 27.37 -14.76 -3.44
C LEU A 366 28.63 -13.90 -3.25
N ASP A 367 28.70 -13.05 -2.23
CA ASP A 367 29.82 -12.12 -2.02
C ASP A 367 31.16 -12.84 -1.83
N ALA A 368 31.17 -13.89 -1.00
CA ALA A 368 32.33 -14.75 -0.80
C ALA A 368 32.77 -15.42 -2.11
N PHE A 369 31.82 -15.96 -2.88
CA PHE A 369 32.09 -16.55 -4.19
C PHE A 369 32.68 -15.52 -5.16
N TRP A 370 32.03 -14.37 -5.30
CA TRP A 370 32.41 -13.32 -6.24
C TRP A 370 33.82 -12.80 -5.97
N GLY A 371 34.16 -12.56 -4.70
CA GLY A 371 35.50 -12.13 -4.29
C GLY A 371 36.58 -13.15 -4.70
N GLN A 372 36.38 -14.42 -4.37
CA GLN A 372 37.33 -15.50 -4.68
C GLN A 372 37.43 -15.77 -6.19
N ALA A 373 36.31 -15.76 -6.91
CA ALA A 373 36.28 -15.98 -8.36
C ALA A 373 37.00 -14.85 -9.13
N ARG A 374 36.86 -13.60 -8.70
CA ARG A 374 37.62 -12.47 -9.27
C ARG A 374 39.10 -12.59 -9.00
N GLN A 375 39.49 -12.98 -7.78
CA GLN A 375 40.90 -13.20 -7.44
C GLN A 375 41.51 -14.32 -8.29
N ALA A 376 40.81 -15.45 -8.43
CA ALA A 376 41.23 -16.56 -9.27
C ALA A 376 41.40 -16.14 -10.74
N GLU A 377 40.45 -15.37 -11.29
CA GLU A 377 40.57 -14.87 -12.66
C GLU A 377 41.73 -13.89 -12.85
N ARG A 378 42.01 -13.01 -11.87
CA ARG A 378 43.16 -12.10 -11.90
C ARG A 378 44.49 -12.88 -11.91
N LEU A 379 44.61 -13.91 -11.08
CA LEU A 379 45.80 -14.78 -11.06
C LEU A 379 46.00 -15.50 -12.39
N GLN A 380 44.92 -16.05 -12.95
CA GLN A 380 44.96 -16.72 -14.25
C GLN A 380 45.39 -15.76 -15.37
N LYS A 381 44.87 -14.53 -15.38
CA LYS A 381 45.28 -13.49 -16.34
C LYS A 381 46.74 -13.06 -16.17
N ALA A 382 47.29 -13.15 -14.96
CA ALA A 382 48.70 -12.91 -14.67
C ALA A 382 49.61 -14.13 -14.95
N GLY A 383 49.07 -15.20 -15.56
CA GLY A 383 49.82 -16.43 -15.85
C GLY A 383 50.11 -17.30 -14.62
N LYS A 384 49.44 -17.05 -13.49
CA LYS A 384 49.56 -17.85 -12.25
C LYS A 384 48.40 -18.82 -12.14
N ASN A 385 48.67 -20.02 -11.61
CA ASN A 385 47.61 -20.97 -11.31
C ASN A 385 46.80 -20.50 -10.09
N PRO A 386 45.45 -20.46 -10.18
CA PRO A 386 44.62 -20.18 -9.03
C PRO A 386 44.79 -21.29 -7.98
N GLU A 387 44.88 -20.91 -6.70
CA GLU A 387 44.91 -21.88 -5.59
C GLU A 387 43.57 -22.59 -5.39
N ILE A 388 42.47 -21.97 -5.84
CA ILE A 388 41.10 -22.45 -5.65
C ILE A 388 40.60 -23.11 -6.94
N SER A 389 40.11 -24.35 -6.83
CA SER A 389 39.56 -25.12 -7.94
C SER A 389 38.15 -24.64 -8.34
N ALA A 390 37.69 -25.05 -9.53
CA ALA A 390 36.34 -24.74 -9.99
C ALA A 390 35.27 -25.34 -9.06
N GLU A 391 35.49 -26.55 -8.56
CA GLU A 391 34.63 -27.24 -7.59
C GLU A 391 34.53 -26.47 -6.28
N GLN A 392 35.65 -25.95 -5.76
CA GLN A 392 35.68 -25.15 -4.54
C GLN A 392 34.96 -23.80 -4.71
N LEU A 393 35.12 -23.15 -5.87
CA LEU A 393 34.37 -21.93 -6.21
C LEU A 393 32.86 -22.20 -6.28
N VAL A 394 32.43 -23.26 -6.97
CA VAL A 394 31.00 -23.62 -7.00
C VAL A 394 30.49 -24.00 -5.62
N SER A 395 31.32 -24.62 -4.78
CA SER A 395 30.96 -24.97 -3.41
C SER A 395 30.70 -23.72 -2.55
N LEU A 396 31.50 -22.67 -2.72
CA LEU A 396 31.25 -21.36 -2.11
C LEU A 396 29.94 -20.74 -2.59
N ALA A 397 29.64 -20.85 -3.88
CA ALA A 397 28.39 -20.33 -4.43
C ALA A 397 27.18 -21.10 -3.85
N VAL A 398 27.25 -22.42 -3.76
CA VAL A 398 26.17 -23.27 -3.24
C VAL A 398 25.93 -23.03 -1.75
N SER A 399 26.98 -23.09 -0.94
CA SER A 399 26.89 -22.85 0.50
C SER A 399 26.49 -21.39 0.82
N GLY A 400 27.07 -20.41 0.11
CA GLY A 400 26.71 -19.01 0.24
C GLY A 400 25.27 -18.70 -0.19
N TRP A 401 24.78 -19.36 -1.24
CA TRP A 401 23.37 -19.31 -1.59
C TRP A 401 22.55 -19.87 -0.44
N LEU A 402 22.71 -21.13 -0.06
CA LEU A 402 21.81 -21.81 0.88
C LEU A 402 21.87 -21.30 2.33
N LEU A 403 23.04 -20.90 2.82
CA LEU A 403 23.28 -20.50 4.21
C LEU A 403 23.56 -18.99 4.38
N GLY A 404 23.79 -18.27 3.28
CA GLY A 404 24.22 -16.87 3.30
C GLY A 404 25.75 -16.73 3.19
N SER A 405 26.23 -15.57 2.71
CA SER A 405 27.64 -15.39 2.37
C SER A 405 28.61 -15.52 3.55
N ALA A 406 28.16 -15.27 4.79
CA ALA A 406 29.01 -15.40 5.98
C ALA A 406 29.30 -16.87 6.35
N SER A 407 28.45 -17.79 5.90
CA SER A 407 28.55 -19.23 6.13
C SER A 407 28.97 -19.99 4.85
N ALA A 408 29.53 -19.28 3.87
CA ALA A 408 30.01 -19.89 2.64
C ALA A 408 31.31 -20.68 2.87
N GLU A 409 31.34 -21.93 2.41
CA GLU A 409 32.45 -22.87 2.55
C GLU A 409 32.94 -23.37 1.18
N MET A 410 34.25 -23.63 1.07
CA MET A 410 34.87 -24.20 -0.15
C MET A 410 34.74 -25.73 -0.25
N SER A 411 34.16 -26.39 0.76
CA SER A 411 34.07 -27.85 0.82
C SER A 411 33.04 -28.40 -0.18
N VAL A 412 33.51 -29.22 -1.12
CA VAL A 412 32.67 -29.93 -2.11
C VAL A 412 31.67 -30.86 -1.43
N GLU A 413 32.09 -31.53 -0.37
CA GLU A 413 31.26 -32.41 0.44
C GLU A 413 30.14 -31.63 1.13
N THR A 414 30.47 -30.49 1.76
CA THR A 414 29.47 -29.59 2.36
C THR A 414 28.47 -29.10 1.31
N ALA A 415 28.93 -28.62 0.17
CA ALA A 415 28.03 -28.12 -0.87
C ALA A 415 27.08 -29.20 -1.40
N ARG A 416 27.56 -30.44 -1.58
CA ARG A 416 26.71 -31.58 -1.99
C ARG A 416 25.67 -31.92 -0.93
N ARG A 417 26.07 -32.06 0.35
CA ARG A 417 25.12 -32.40 1.43
C ARG A 417 24.05 -31.31 1.61
N LEU A 418 24.43 -30.04 1.50
CA LEU A 418 23.50 -28.91 1.61
C LEU A 418 22.49 -28.92 0.46
N TRP A 419 22.96 -29.15 -0.77
CA TRP A 419 22.08 -29.24 -1.93
C TRP A 419 21.13 -30.45 -1.85
N GLN A 420 21.64 -31.60 -1.40
CA GLN A 420 20.81 -32.79 -1.15
C GLN A 420 19.78 -32.54 -0.03
N GLY A 421 20.16 -31.83 1.04
CA GLY A 421 19.27 -31.41 2.11
C GLY A 421 18.16 -30.49 1.60
N ARG A 422 18.49 -29.51 0.73
CA ARG A 422 17.52 -28.67 0.03
C ARG A 422 16.54 -29.52 -0.79
N ASP A 423 17.03 -30.44 -1.61
CA ASP A 423 16.18 -31.29 -2.45
C ASP A 423 15.36 -32.30 -1.63
N MET A 424 15.85 -32.73 -0.47
CA MET A 424 15.08 -33.50 0.51
C MET A 424 13.94 -32.66 1.08
N LEU A 425 14.19 -31.43 1.54
CA LEU A 425 13.16 -30.53 2.08
C LEU A 425 12.05 -30.26 1.06
N LEU A 426 12.41 -29.97 -0.20
CA LEU A 426 11.44 -29.76 -1.27
C LEU A 426 10.54 -31.00 -1.46
N ARG A 427 11.13 -32.20 -1.51
CA ARG A 427 10.38 -33.45 -1.62
C ARG A 427 9.51 -33.70 -0.38
N TYR A 428 10.03 -33.45 0.81
CA TYR A 428 9.31 -33.63 2.07
C TYR A 428 8.07 -32.73 2.13
N LEU A 429 8.21 -31.45 1.75
CA LEU A 429 7.12 -30.48 1.78
C LEU A 429 6.08 -30.69 0.67
N ASP A 430 6.47 -31.26 -0.48
CA ASP A 430 5.55 -31.60 -1.57
C ASP A 430 4.77 -32.91 -1.33
N THR A 431 5.28 -33.79 -0.45
CA THR A 431 4.68 -35.10 -0.20
C THR A 431 3.47 -34.98 0.75
N ASN A 432 2.26 -35.25 0.24
CA ASN A 432 1.04 -35.23 1.07
C ASN A 432 0.93 -36.44 2.02
N ASP A 433 1.48 -37.59 1.63
CA ASP A 433 1.44 -38.85 2.39
C ASP A 433 2.32 -38.78 3.65
N ALA A 434 1.72 -38.99 4.82
CA ALA A 434 2.41 -38.87 6.11
C ALA A 434 3.47 -39.94 6.34
N ASP A 435 3.28 -41.15 5.81
CA ASP A 435 4.23 -42.26 5.97
C ASP A 435 5.44 -42.07 5.07
N LYS A 436 5.21 -41.66 3.81
CA LYS A 436 6.30 -41.29 2.90
C LYS A 436 7.11 -40.11 3.42
N ARG A 437 6.46 -39.08 3.99
CA ARG A 437 7.17 -37.97 4.65
C ARG A 437 8.04 -38.46 5.80
N ARG A 438 7.52 -39.33 6.67
CA ARG A 438 8.29 -39.93 7.77
C ARG A 438 9.48 -40.73 7.25
N GLN A 439 9.30 -41.51 6.18
CA GLN A 439 10.40 -42.27 5.56
C GLN A 439 11.48 -41.35 4.99
N LEU A 440 11.12 -40.28 4.29
CA LEU A 440 12.08 -39.29 3.77
C LEU A 440 12.92 -38.66 4.90
N LEU A 441 12.26 -38.28 6.01
CA LEU A 441 12.94 -37.72 7.16
C LEU A 441 13.86 -38.73 7.85
N GLN A 442 13.40 -39.98 8.03
CA GLN A 442 14.20 -41.04 8.64
C GLN A 442 15.43 -41.38 7.78
N GLN A 443 15.28 -41.43 6.45
CA GLN A 443 16.41 -41.64 5.54
C GLN A 443 17.45 -40.52 5.66
N HIS A 444 17.00 -39.26 5.74
CA HIS A 444 17.89 -38.13 5.96
C HIS A 444 18.59 -38.20 7.32
N GLN A 445 17.87 -38.55 8.38
CA GLN A 445 18.42 -38.69 9.74
C GLN A 445 19.40 -39.86 9.89
N ALA A 446 19.25 -40.91 9.07
CA ALA A 446 20.17 -42.05 9.04
C ALA A 446 21.47 -41.76 8.27
N GLY A 447 21.51 -40.68 7.48
CA GLY A 447 22.71 -40.27 6.76
C GLY A 447 23.83 -39.82 7.69
N THR A 448 25.08 -40.02 7.26
CA THR A 448 26.25 -39.54 8.01
C THR A 448 26.38 -38.01 7.92
N ARG A 449 27.27 -37.40 8.75
CA ARG A 449 27.52 -35.93 8.74
C ARG A 449 27.99 -35.38 7.40
N THR A 450 28.45 -36.24 6.51
CA THR A 450 28.95 -35.91 5.18
C THR A 450 27.88 -36.07 4.09
N GLU A 451 26.83 -36.84 4.38
CA GLU A 451 25.74 -37.15 3.44
C GLU A 451 24.47 -36.34 3.74
N ALA A 452 24.24 -35.97 4.99
CA ALA A 452 23.02 -35.29 5.44
C ALA A 452 23.33 -33.93 6.07
N ALA A 453 22.60 -32.90 5.63
CA ALA A 453 22.58 -31.60 6.29
C ALA A 453 22.02 -31.72 7.72
N SER A 454 22.68 -31.06 8.66
CA SER A 454 22.26 -30.94 10.06
C SER A 454 20.94 -30.18 10.21
N LEU A 455 20.29 -30.31 11.37
CA LEU A 455 19.05 -29.59 11.64
C LEU A 455 19.23 -28.06 11.52
N ASP A 456 20.35 -27.52 12.01
CA ASP A 456 20.64 -26.08 11.94
C ASP A 456 20.83 -25.62 10.48
N GLU A 457 21.52 -26.42 9.65
CA GLU A 457 21.64 -26.16 8.21
C GLU A 457 20.26 -26.20 7.52
N LEU A 458 19.40 -27.18 7.85
CA LEU A 458 18.05 -27.27 7.29
C LEU A 458 17.18 -26.06 7.67
N VAL A 459 17.30 -25.56 8.91
CA VAL A 459 16.60 -24.35 9.39
C VAL A 459 17.08 -23.10 8.66
N GLN A 460 18.33 -23.04 8.22
CA GLN A 460 18.81 -21.94 7.37
C GLN A 460 18.33 -22.10 5.93
N ILE A 461 18.40 -23.31 5.37
CA ILE A 461 17.95 -23.61 4.01
C ILE A 461 16.46 -23.28 3.84
N ILE A 462 15.60 -23.65 4.79
CA ILE A 462 14.14 -23.49 4.67
C ILE A 462 13.72 -22.03 4.43
N ARG A 463 14.49 -21.07 4.98
CA ARG A 463 14.24 -19.63 4.81
C ARG A 463 14.51 -19.11 3.40
N THR A 464 15.24 -19.88 2.60
CA THR A 464 15.65 -19.50 1.25
C THR A 464 15.18 -20.49 0.19
N LEU A 465 14.29 -21.42 0.57
CA LEU A 465 13.71 -22.36 -0.36
C LEU A 465 12.80 -21.64 -1.37
N PRO A 466 12.84 -22.05 -2.65
CA PRO A 466 11.79 -21.67 -3.57
C PRO A 466 10.47 -22.37 -3.19
N PRO A 467 9.35 -21.94 -3.80
CA PRO A 467 8.07 -22.61 -3.62
C PRO A 467 8.16 -24.07 -4.07
N VAL A 468 7.56 -24.96 -3.29
CA VAL A 468 7.66 -26.42 -3.48
C VAL A 468 7.03 -26.90 -4.79
N ARG A 469 6.07 -26.16 -5.32
CA ARG A 469 5.40 -26.34 -6.61
C ARG A 469 5.50 -25.07 -7.45
N ALA A 470 6.70 -24.48 -7.49
CA ALA A 470 6.96 -23.25 -8.22
C ALA A 470 6.35 -23.26 -9.63
N GLU A 471 5.47 -22.28 -9.89
CA GLU A 471 4.80 -22.16 -11.18
C GLU A 471 5.82 -21.86 -12.28
N LYS A 472 5.91 -22.71 -13.30
CA LYS A 472 6.95 -22.58 -14.35
C LYS A 472 6.64 -21.43 -15.31
N ASN A 473 5.36 -21.24 -15.61
CA ASN A 473 4.88 -20.21 -16.51
C ASN A 473 4.20 -19.12 -15.70
N LEU A 474 4.93 -18.05 -15.40
CA LEU A 474 4.40 -16.94 -14.61
C LEU A 474 3.34 -16.16 -15.40
N PRO A 475 2.09 -16.04 -14.91
CA PRO A 475 1.05 -15.30 -15.60
C PRO A 475 1.29 -13.79 -15.52
N GLU A 476 1.22 -13.11 -16.67
CA GLU A 476 1.27 -11.63 -16.71
C GLU A 476 -0.05 -10.99 -16.26
N ASN A 477 -1.17 -11.66 -16.49
CA ASN A 477 -2.52 -11.22 -16.15
C ASN A 477 -3.08 -11.98 -14.96
N VAL A 478 -4.34 -11.70 -14.59
CA VAL A 478 -5.02 -12.45 -13.55
C VAL A 478 -5.12 -13.92 -13.98
N ALA A 479 -4.66 -14.82 -13.12
CA ALA A 479 -4.73 -16.27 -13.33
C ALA A 479 -5.69 -16.91 -12.34
N GLN A 480 -6.41 -17.94 -12.78
CA GLN A 480 -7.35 -18.70 -11.96
C GLN A 480 -6.72 -20.04 -11.58
N TYR A 481 -6.86 -20.41 -10.32
CA TYR A 481 -6.38 -21.68 -9.77
C TYR A 481 -7.50 -22.38 -9.02
N GLN A 482 -7.36 -23.69 -8.86
CA GLN A 482 -8.27 -24.51 -8.08
C GLN A 482 -7.50 -25.52 -7.24
N THR A 483 -7.86 -25.67 -5.97
CA THR A 483 -7.22 -26.58 -5.02
C THR A 483 -8.23 -27.01 -3.95
N GLU A 484 -8.28 -28.28 -3.59
CA GLU A 484 -9.16 -28.79 -2.50
C GLU A 484 -10.62 -28.29 -2.58
N GLY A 485 -11.18 -28.16 -3.79
CA GLY A 485 -12.54 -27.67 -4.02
C GLY A 485 -12.71 -26.13 -4.02
N VAL A 486 -11.65 -25.38 -3.76
CA VAL A 486 -11.62 -23.91 -3.71
C VAL A 486 -11.08 -23.34 -5.02
N ALA A 487 -11.81 -22.44 -5.65
CA ALA A 487 -11.32 -21.63 -6.76
C ALA A 487 -10.81 -20.28 -6.23
N TYR A 488 -9.74 -19.75 -6.84
CA TYR A 488 -9.23 -18.43 -6.48
C TYR A 488 -8.47 -17.78 -7.64
N ALA A 489 -8.48 -16.46 -7.66
CA ALA A 489 -7.76 -15.64 -8.62
C ALA A 489 -6.46 -15.10 -8.02
N VAL A 490 -5.41 -15.01 -8.82
CA VAL A 490 -4.11 -14.45 -8.43
C VAL A 490 -3.65 -13.44 -9.46
N LYS A 491 -3.08 -12.33 -8.97
CA LYS A 491 -2.29 -11.39 -9.79
C LYS A 491 -0.92 -11.20 -9.15
N LEU A 492 0.11 -11.53 -9.92
CA LEU A 492 1.49 -11.33 -9.50
C LEU A 492 1.91 -9.87 -9.73
N PRO A 493 2.81 -9.33 -8.88
CA PRO A 493 3.40 -8.03 -9.13
C PRO A 493 4.30 -8.07 -10.38
N PRO A 494 4.53 -6.93 -11.06
CA PRO A 494 5.45 -6.87 -12.17
C PRO A 494 6.85 -7.35 -11.77
N GLU A 495 7.52 -8.05 -12.67
CA GLU A 495 8.87 -8.59 -12.44
C GLU A 495 8.98 -9.60 -11.28
N TYR A 496 7.88 -10.29 -10.95
CA TYR A 496 7.85 -11.38 -9.98
C TYR A 496 8.90 -12.46 -10.23
N ARG A 497 9.51 -13.00 -9.17
CA ARG A 497 10.47 -14.11 -9.20
C ARG A 497 10.30 -15.02 -7.99
N HIS A 498 10.43 -16.33 -8.20
CA HIS A 498 10.37 -17.33 -7.10
C HIS A 498 11.51 -17.22 -6.08
N SER A 499 12.60 -16.54 -6.43
CA SER A 499 13.79 -16.40 -5.58
C SER A 499 13.70 -15.26 -4.55
N ARG A 500 12.62 -14.48 -4.57
CA ARG A 500 12.36 -13.35 -3.66
C ARG A 500 11.01 -13.56 -2.96
N PRO A 501 10.91 -13.35 -1.64
CA PRO A 501 9.63 -13.38 -0.95
C PRO A 501 8.83 -12.09 -1.24
N TYR A 502 7.54 -12.23 -1.56
CA TYR A 502 6.64 -11.11 -1.84
C TYR A 502 5.52 -11.03 -0.82
N PRO A 503 5.16 -9.82 -0.34
CA PRO A 503 4.00 -9.65 0.53
C PRO A 503 2.72 -10.03 -0.22
N VAL A 504 1.73 -10.50 0.53
CA VAL A 504 0.44 -10.96 -0.01
C VAL A 504 -0.67 -10.06 0.52
N LEU A 505 -1.54 -9.60 -0.38
CA LEU A 505 -2.80 -8.98 -0.01
C LEU A 505 -3.94 -9.89 -0.49
N ILE A 506 -4.63 -10.50 0.46
CA ILE A 506 -5.84 -11.27 0.22
C ILE A 506 -6.98 -10.27 0.10
N VAL A 507 -7.73 -10.30 -1.00
CA VAL A 507 -8.81 -9.36 -1.26
C VAL A 507 -10.15 -10.09 -1.38
N LEU A 508 -11.01 -9.90 -0.38
CA LEU A 508 -12.35 -10.47 -0.33
C LEU A 508 -13.35 -9.48 -0.93
N HIS A 509 -14.01 -9.91 -2.01
CA HIS A 509 -14.97 -9.10 -2.75
C HIS A 509 -16.28 -8.88 -1.97
N GLU A 510 -17.13 -7.96 -2.42
CA GLU A 510 -18.49 -7.77 -1.90
C GLU A 510 -19.43 -8.89 -2.39
N ALA A 511 -20.60 -9.05 -1.76
CA ALA A 511 -21.66 -9.92 -2.27
C ALA A 511 -22.03 -9.60 -3.73
N GLY A 512 -22.11 -10.62 -4.57
CA GLY A 512 -22.44 -10.52 -6.00
C GLY A 512 -21.30 -10.06 -6.93
N GLU A 513 -20.14 -9.68 -6.40
CA GLU A 513 -18.94 -9.39 -7.21
C GLU A 513 -18.13 -10.66 -7.47
N LYS A 514 -17.26 -10.64 -8.49
CA LYS A 514 -16.30 -11.72 -8.75
C LYS A 514 -14.95 -11.42 -8.10
N PRO A 515 -14.14 -12.45 -7.79
CA PRO A 515 -12.76 -12.26 -7.32
C PRO A 515 -11.90 -11.36 -8.22
N SER A 516 -12.08 -11.45 -9.55
CA SER A 516 -11.34 -10.64 -10.53
C SER A 516 -11.63 -9.15 -10.42
N ASP A 517 -12.86 -8.78 -10.08
CA ASP A 517 -13.29 -7.38 -10.01
C ASP A 517 -12.60 -6.69 -8.84
N MET A 518 -12.48 -7.41 -7.72
CA MET A 518 -11.76 -6.92 -6.55
C MET A 518 -10.24 -6.86 -6.80
N ILE A 519 -9.65 -7.83 -7.51
CA ILE A 519 -8.24 -7.74 -7.94
C ILE A 519 -8.02 -6.47 -8.77
N GLN A 520 -8.92 -6.14 -9.70
CA GLN A 520 -8.77 -4.97 -10.56
C GLN A 520 -8.72 -3.66 -9.77
N ARG A 521 -9.51 -3.53 -8.70
CA ARG A 521 -9.52 -2.35 -7.82
C ARG A 521 -8.17 -2.13 -7.12
N TRP A 522 -7.46 -3.20 -6.80
CA TRP A 522 -6.17 -3.16 -6.09
C TRP A 522 -4.94 -3.24 -7.01
N ALA A 523 -5.11 -3.66 -8.28
CA ALA A 523 -4.01 -4.04 -9.17
C ALA A 523 -2.94 -2.95 -9.32
N ALA A 524 -3.33 -1.68 -9.48
CA ALA A 524 -2.38 -0.58 -9.66
C ALA A 524 -1.52 -0.35 -8.41
N ALA A 525 -2.15 -0.23 -7.25
CA ALA A 525 -1.46 0.02 -5.98
C ALA A 525 -0.63 -1.19 -5.53
N ALA A 526 -1.15 -2.41 -5.71
CA ALA A 526 -0.40 -3.64 -5.43
C ALA A 526 0.81 -3.79 -6.36
N ALA A 527 0.67 -3.45 -7.64
CA ALA A 527 1.78 -3.43 -8.57
C ALA A 527 2.82 -2.38 -8.19
N GLU A 528 2.44 -1.21 -7.68
CA GLU A 528 3.40 -0.20 -7.19
C GLU A 528 4.20 -0.65 -5.98
N ASN A 529 3.57 -1.39 -5.07
CA ASN A 529 4.16 -1.79 -3.80
C ASN A 529 4.71 -3.22 -3.79
N GLY A 530 4.58 -3.96 -4.90
CA GLY A 530 5.15 -5.30 -5.05
C GLY A 530 4.38 -6.40 -4.32
N TYR A 531 3.07 -6.31 -4.25
CA TYR A 531 2.21 -7.29 -3.59
C TYR A 531 1.67 -8.34 -4.58
N ILE A 532 1.59 -9.59 -4.11
CA ILE A 532 0.75 -10.62 -4.74
C ILE A 532 -0.69 -10.36 -4.29
N LEU A 533 -1.62 -10.26 -5.25
CA LEU A 533 -3.05 -10.24 -4.94
C LEU A 533 -3.59 -11.67 -5.01
N LEU A 534 -4.29 -12.07 -3.96
CA LEU A 534 -5.03 -13.34 -3.87
C LEU A 534 -6.50 -13.03 -3.62
N ALA A 535 -7.40 -13.50 -4.48
CA ALA A 535 -8.84 -13.34 -4.31
C ALA A 535 -9.53 -14.71 -4.35
N PRO A 536 -9.83 -15.31 -3.18
CA PRO A 536 -10.60 -16.54 -3.09
C PRO A 536 -12.05 -16.34 -3.58
N GLU A 537 -12.59 -17.34 -4.26
CA GLU A 537 -14.03 -17.44 -4.51
C GLU A 537 -14.70 -18.04 -3.28
N TRP A 538 -15.25 -17.17 -2.43
CA TRP A 538 -15.82 -17.55 -1.15
C TRP A 538 -17.35 -17.64 -1.17
N GLN A 539 -18.03 -17.18 -2.23
CA GLN A 539 -19.49 -17.20 -2.25
C GLN A 539 -20.03 -18.61 -2.51
N VAL A 540 -20.57 -19.20 -1.45
CA VAL A 540 -21.24 -20.52 -1.53
C VAL A 540 -22.77 -20.37 -1.60
N SER A 541 -23.31 -19.24 -1.11
CA SER A 541 -24.76 -19.04 -1.01
C SER A 541 -25.39 -18.50 -2.32
N PRO A 542 -26.62 -18.90 -2.68
CA PRO A 542 -27.31 -18.41 -3.89
C PRO A 542 -27.52 -16.89 -3.93
N ASN A 543 -27.51 -16.25 -2.77
CA ASN A 543 -27.72 -14.80 -2.62
C ASN A 543 -26.39 -14.02 -2.47
N GLY A 544 -25.23 -14.70 -2.54
CA GLY A 544 -23.90 -14.12 -2.44
C GLY A 544 -23.52 -13.58 -1.05
N LYS A 545 -24.34 -13.84 -0.02
CA LYS A 545 -24.08 -13.40 1.36
C LYS A 545 -23.12 -14.34 2.07
N TYR A 546 -22.31 -13.79 2.96
CA TYR A 546 -21.43 -14.57 3.81
C TYR A 546 -22.25 -15.31 4.88
N THR A 547 -22.08 -16.63 4.99
CA THR A 547 -22.89 -17.46 5.89
C THR A 547 -22.18 -17.88 7.17
N TYR A 548 -20.95 -17.42 7.39
CA TYR A 548 -20.13 -17.75 8.57
C TYR A 548 -19.89 -19.26 8.71
N SER A 549 -19.86 -19.98 7.59
CA SER A 549 -19.66 -21.43 7.57
C SER A 549 -18.17 -21.79 7.63
N GLU A 550 -17.87 -22.97 8.17
CA GLU A 550 -16.51 -23.52 8.17
C GLU A 550 -15.95 -23.65 6.74
N ALA A 551 -16.80 -24.00 5.77
CA ALA A 551 -16.39 -24.15 4.37
C ALA A 551 -15.93 -22.82 3.74
N GLU A 552 -16.67 -21.72 3.98
CA GLU A 552 -16.25 -20.38 3.53
C GLU A 552 -14.96 -19.96 4.23
N HIS A 553 -14.84 -20.21 5.54
CA HIS A 553 -13.63 -19.91 6.30
C HIS A 553 -12.40 -20.65 5.73
N LEU A 554 -12.53 -21.97 5.47
CA LEU A 554 -11.48 -22.81 4.89
C LEU A 554 -11.11 -22.38 3.48
N THR A 555 -11.99 -21.71 2.74
CA THR A 555 -11.70 -21.20 1.38
C THR A 555 -10.51 -20.25 1.40
N VAL A 556 -10.47 -19.30 2.35
CA VAL A 556 -9.36 -18.35 2.49
C VAL A 556 -8.08 -19.07 2.88
N LEU A 557 -8.16 -19.98 3.87
CA LEU A 557 -7.00 -20.69 4.40
C LEU A 557 -6.39 -21.65 3.37
N ASN A 558 -7.21 -22.38 2.61
CA ASN A 558 -6.75 -23.32 1.61
C ASN A 558 -6.19 -22.60 0.38
N ALA A 559 -6.80 -21.48 -0.04
CA ALA A 559 -6.26 -20.64 -1.10
C ALA A 559 -4.88 -20.09 -0.72
N LEU A 560 -4.70 -19.58 0.52
CA LEU A 560 -3.39 -19.12 1.01
C LEU A 560 -2.38 -20.27 1.08
N ARG A 561 -2.76 -21.45 1.59
CA ARG A 561 -1.87 -22.63 1.65
C ARG A 561 -1.39 -23.07 0.28
N ASP A 562 -2.26 -23.07 -0.74
CA ASP A 562 -1.87 -23.45 -2.10
C ASP A 562 -1.04 -22.35 -2.77
N LEU A 563 -1.35 -21.07 -2.53
CA LEU A 563 -0.56 -19.94 -2.98
C LEU A 563 0.91 -20.07 -2.52
N ARG A 564 1.13 -20.37 -1.23
CA ARG A 564 2.47 -20.59 -0.62
C ARG A 564 3.26 -21.73 -1.28
N ARG A 565 2.56 -22.72 -1.83
CA ARG A 565 3.22 -23.83 -2.54
C ARG A 565 3.65 -23.43 -3.95
N ARG A 566 2.92 -22.52 -4.60
CA ARG A 566 3.15 -22.12 -6.00
C ARG A 566 4.04 -20.90 -6.15
N PHE A 567 3.96 -19.97 -5.20
CA PHE A 567 4.61 -18.66 -5.24
C PHE A 567 5.32 -18.40 -3.91
N ASN A 568 6.46 -17.70 -3.99
CA ASN A 568 7.26 -17.29 -2.85
C ASN A 568 6.61 -16.09 -2.16
N THR A 569 6.00 -16.37 -1.02
CA THR A 569 5.27 -15.44 -0.18
C THR A 569 6.11 -15.05 1.02
N ASP A 570 6.04 -13.78 1.40
CA ASP A 570 6.58 -13.30 2.65
C ASP A 570 5.56 -13.54 3.76
N GLU A 571 5.83 -14.54 4.60
CA GLU A 571 4.91 -14.99 5.63
C GLU A 571 4.68 -13.96 6.75
N ASP A 572 5.62 -13.04 6.95
CA ASP A 572 5.49 -11.94 7.92
C ASP A 572 4.72 -10.74 7.32
N ARG A 573 4.33 -10.81 6.04
CA ARG A 573 3.64 -9.73 5.31
C ARG A 573 2.44 -10.26 4.51
N VAL A 574 1.58 -11.02 5.17
CA VAL A 574 0.27 -11.44 4.65
C VAL A 574 -0.82 -10.57 5.24
N PHE A 575 -1.58 -9.86 4.40
CA PHE A 575 -2.64 -8.94 4.81
C PHE A 575 -3.99 -9.40 4.28
N LEU A 576 -5.05 -9.12 5.03
CA LEU A 576 -6.41 -9.53 4.69
C LEU A 576 -7.31 -8.30 4.54
N PHE A 577 -7.78 -8.05 3.33
CA PHE A 577 -8.75 -7.01 3.00
C PHE A 577 -10.12 -7.63 2.70
N GLY A 578 -11.19 -6.91 3.02
CA GLY A 578 -12.52 -7.26 2.54
C GLY A 578 -13.48 -6.07 2.46
N LEU A 579 -14.36 -6.09 1.46
CA LEU A 579 -15.42 -5.08 1.26
C LEU A 579 -16.79 -5.64 1.67
N GLY A 580 -17.52 -4.92 2.51
CA GLY A 580 -18.88 -5.25 2.96
C GLY A 580 -19.02 -6.67 3.50
N GLU A 581 -19.70 -7.58 2.80
CA GLU A 581 -19.79 -9.00 3.21
C GLU A 581 -18.40 -9.68 3.27
N GLY A 582 -17.51 -9.38 2.31
CA GLY A 582 -16.11 -9.79 2.37
C GLY A 582 -15.35 -9.10 3.53
N GLY A 583 -15.77 -7.90 3.92
CA GLY A 583 -15.23 -7.19 5.09
C GLY A 583 -15.65 -7.83 6.41
N ALA A 584 -16.89 -8.33 6.50
CA ALA A 584 -17.37 -9.11 7.64
C ALA A 584 -16.61 -10.44 7.75
N MET A 585 -16.35 -11.10 6.62
CA MET A 585 -15.49 -12.27 6.54
C MET A 585 -14.03 -11.94 6.94
N ALA A 586 -13.49 -10.78 6.54
CA ALA A 586 -12.15 -10.36 6.93
C ALA A 586 -12.03 -10.21 8.46
N PHE A 587 -13.05 -9.66 9.13
CA PHE A 587 -13.11 -9.64 10.60
C PHE A 587 -13.12 -11.06 11.19
N ASP A 588 -13.97 -11.94 10.67
CA ASP A 588 -14.13 -13.31 11.17
C ASP A 588 -12.85 -14.14 11.02
N VAL A 589 -12.32 -14.23 9.81
CA VAL A 589 -11.09 -14.99 9.50
C VAL A 589 -9.87 -14.38 10.20
N GLY A 590 -9.75 -13.06 10.17
CA GLY A 590 -8.63 -12.36 10.81
C GLY A 590 -8.59 -12.57 12.32
N LEU A 591 -9.73 -12.43 13.01
CA LEU A 591 -9.82 -12.67 14.45
C LEU A 591 -9.76 -14.15 14.81
N GLY A 592 -10.19 -15.06 13.92
CA GLY A 592 -10.07 -16.51 14.11
C GLY A 592 -8.64 -17.03 14.02
N HIS A 593 -7.79 -16.37 13.22
CA HIS A 593 -6.41 -16.78 12.95
C HIS A 593 -5.42 -15.61 13.02
N PRO A 594 -5.25 -14.97 14.19
CA PRO A 594 -4.41 -13.78 14.32
C PRO A 594 -2.91 -14.03 14.06
N ASP A 595 -2.48 -15.30 14.06
CA ASP A 595 -1.12 -15.73 13.77
C ASP A 595 -0.80 -15.80 12.26
N LEU A 596 -1.82 -15.78 11.40
CA LEU A 596 -1.64 -15.93 9.95
C LEU A 596 -1.50 -14.60 9.20
N PHE A 597 -1.79 -13.48 9.84
CA PHE A 597 -1.87 -12.18 9.19
C PHE A 597 -1.02 -11.12 9.91
N ALA A 598 -0.43 -10.21 9.14
CA ALA A 598 0.27 -9.03 9.62
C ALA A 598 -0.68 -7.84 9.88
N GLY A 599 -1.87 -7.87 9.28
CA GLY A 599 -2.91 -6.88 9.50
C GLY A 599 -4.18 -7.14 8.69
N VAL A 600 -5.30 -6.59 9.17
CA VAL A 600 -6.63 -6.77 8.55
C VAL A 600 -7.24 -5.42 8.23
N LEU A 601 -7.82 -5.32 7.03
CA LEU A 601 -8.29 -4.06 6.47
C LEU A 601 -9.75 -4.18 6.02
N PRO A 602 -10.72 -4.29 6.94
CA PRO A 602 -12.12 -4.37 6.57
C PRO A 602 -12.63 -2.99 6.15
N MET A 603 -13.38 -2.95 5.05
CA MET A 603 -13.98 -1.74 4.49
C MET A 603 -15.49 -1.92 4.38
N GLY A 604 -16.25 -0.97 4.91
CA GLY A 604 -17.71 -0.99 4.81
C GLY A 604 -18.39 -2.10 5.63
N ALA A 605 -17.69 -2.70 6.59
CA ALA A 605 -18.20 -3.77 7.44
C ALA A 605 -17.94 -3.52 8.94
N ALA A 606 -18.68 -4.23 9.78
CA ALA A 606 -18.47 -4.35 11.22
C ALA A 606 -18.36 -5.84 11.59
N PRO A 607 -17.75 -6.21 12.72
CA PRO A 607 -17.73 -7.60 13.16
C PRO A 607 -19.16 -8.10 13.41
N GLN A 608 -19.40 -9.38 13.10
CA GLN A 608 -20.65 -10.07 13.39
C GLN A 608 -20.36 -11.49 13.90
N PHE A 609 -21.31 -12.08 14.64
CA PHE A 609 -21.27 -13.47 15.12
C PHE A 609 -19.95 -13.82 15.83
N HIS A 610 -19.13 -14.73 15.27
CA HIS A 610 -17.88 -15.20 15.89
C HIS A 610 -16.89 -14.05 16.12
N ALA A 611 -16.83 -13.07 15.22
CA ALA A 611 -15.96 -11.90 15.37
C ALA A 611 -16.30 -11.07 16.62
N GLU A 612 -17.57 -11.05 17.05
CA GLU A 612 -18.02 -10.39 18.29
C GLU A 612 -17.60 -11.15 19.56
N LEU A 613 -17.26 -12.43 19.45
CA LEU A 613 -16.73 -13.24 20.55
C LEU A 613 -15.20 -13.19 20.61
N CYS A 614 -14.55 -13.17 19.45
CA CYS A 614 -13.10 -13.27 19.29
C CYS A 614 -12.37 -11.92 19.19
N TRP A 615 -13.04 -10.77 19.35
CA TRP A 615 -12.41 -9.45 19.19
C TRP A 615 -11.16 -9.21 20.06
N ARG A 616 -10.99 -9.95 21.17
CA ARG A 616 -9.78 -9.87 22.02
C ARG A 616 -8.52 -10.31 21.29
N ASN A 617 -8.64 -11.12 20.24
CA ASN A 617 -7.53 -11.56 19.42
C ASN A 617 -6.86 -10.41 18.66
N ALA A 618 -7.55 -9.27 18.51
CA ALA A 618 -6.97 -8.03 17.97
C ALA A 618 -5.82 -7.45 18.84
N GLN A 619 -5.53 -8.00 20.01
CA GLN A 619 -4.29 -7.66 20.73
C GLN A 619 -3.02 -8.10 19.98
N TYR A 620 -3.14 -9.15 19.15
CA TYR A 620 -2.04 -9.75 18.40
C TYR A 620 -2.04 -9.32 16.92
N LEU A 621 -3.12 -8.68 16.46
CA LEU A 621 -3.35 -8.38 15.06
C LEU A 621 -3.89 -6.95 14.88
N PRO A 622 -3.16 -6.05 14.20
CA PRO A 622 -3.64 -4.70 13.92
C PRO A 622 -4.73 -4.69 12.83
N PHE A 623 -5.69 -3.79 12.98
CA PHE A 623 -6.80 -3.52 12.06
C PHE A 623 -6.75 -2.07 11.59
N TYR A 624 -6.94 -1.90 10.29
CA TYR A 624 -7.19 -0.63 9.63
C TYR A 624 -8.64 -0.65 9.10
N VAL A 625 -9.58 -0.18 9.92
CA VAL A 625 -11.02 -0.28 9.63
C VAL A 625 -11.49 0.98 8.89
N VAL A 626 -12.08 0.83 7.71
CA VAL A 626 -12.65 1.95 6.96
C VAL A 626 -14.17 1.82 6.94
N TYR A 627 -14.88 2.85 7.43
CA TYR A 627 -16.34 2.80 7.51
C TYR A 627 -16.97 4.18 7.37
N GLY A 628 -18.22 4.23 6.90
CA GLY A 628 -18.99 5.45 6.74
C GLY A 628 -19.83 5.78 7.97
N SER A 629 -19.84 7.05 8.38
CA SER A 629 -20.54 7.50 9.60
C SER A 629 -22.07 7.37 9.56
N GLN A 630 -22.64 6.99 8.41
CA GLN A 630 -24.07 6.75 8.21
C GLN A 630 -24.36 5.29 7.83
N GLY A 631 -23.36 4.40 7.90
CA GLY A 631 -23.55 2.97 7.73
C GLY A 631 -24.33 2.36 8.90
N PRO A 632 -25.06 1.26 8.67
CA PRO A 632 -25.98 0.67 9.65
C PRO A 632 -25.32 0.15 10.94
N ASP A 633 -24.06 -0.27 10.87
CA ASP A 633 -23.34 -0.88 12.00
C ASP A 633 -22.28 0.06 12.63
N HIS A 634 -22.41 1.37 12.40
CA HIS A 634 -21.47 2.37 12.95
C HIS A 634 -21.36 2.32 14.48
N ASP A 635 -22.49 2.19 15.17
CA ASP A 635 -22.52 2.12 16.63
C ASP A 635 -21.82 0.85 17.16
N LYS A 636 -21.92 -0.28 16.45
CA LYS A 636 -21.18 -1.50 16.81
C LYS A 636 -19.67 -1.30 16.70
N LEU A 637 -19.20 -0.64 15.64
CA LEU A 637 -17.78 -0.29 15.50
C LEU A 637 -17.33 0.64 16.61
N LYS A 638 -18.16 1.62 16.99
CA LYS A 638 -17.86 2.50 18.11
C LYS A 638 -17.68 1.73 19.42
N ASP A 639 -18.55 0.75 19.71
CA ASP A 639 -18.44 -0.09 20.91
C ASP A 639 -17.20 -1.00 20.87
N LEU A 640 -16.88 -1.56 19.71
CA LEU A 640 -15.67 -2.33 19.49
C LEU A 640 -14.42 -1.49 19.73
N PHE A 641 -14.36 -0.30 19.12
CA PHE A 641 -13.22 0.60 19.27
C PHE A 641 -13.11 1.15 20.68
N ASN A 642 -14.20 1.31 21.42
CA ASN A 642 -14.13 1.66 22.85
C ASN A 642 -13.38 0.55 23.62
N ASN A 643 -13.67 -0.71 23.31
CA ASN A 643 -12.96 -1.86 23.89
C ASN A 643 -11.48 -1.94 23.48
N TRP A 644 -11.17 -1.73 22.20
CA TRP A 644 -9.82 -1.84 21.65
C TRP A 644 -8.93 -0.67 22.04
N VAL A 645 -9.42 0.56 21.84
CA VAL A 645 -8.62 1.78 21.91
C VAL A 645 -8.61 2.40 23.30
N ILE A 646 -9.77 2.49 23.96
CA ILE A 646 -9.91 3.19 25.25
C ILE A 646 -9.59 2.25 26.40
N LEU A 647 -10.20 1.06 26.41
CA LEU A 647 -10.08 0.15 27.56
C LEU A 647 -8.80 -0.69 27.56
N ARG A 648 -8.20 -0.95 26.39
CA ARG A 648 -7.08 -1.93 26.26
C ARG A 648 -5.85 -1.45 25.51
N ALA A 649 -5.93 -0.28 24.89
CA ALA A 649 -4.82 0.33 24.15
C ALA A 649 -4.21 -0.51 23.02
N TYR A 650 -5.03 -1.29 22.31
CA TYR A 650 -4.62 -2.03 21.12
C TYR A 650 -4.25 -1.07 19.96
N PRO A 651 -3.28 -1.45 19.10
CA PRO A 651 -2.81 -0.62 17.98
C PRO A 651 -3.77 -0.67 16.79
N GLN A 652 -4.98 -0.14 16.99
CA GLN A 652 -6.08 -0.20 16.02
C GLN A 652 -6.35 1.18 15.43
N LEU A 653 -6.68 1.23 14.13
CA LEU A 653 -7.08 2.45 13.44
C LEU A 653 -8.50 2.30 12.87
N TRP A 654 -9.33 3.32 13.11
CA TRP A 654 -10.64 3.43 12.49
C TRP A 654 -10.78 4.74 11.74
N ILE A 655 -10.98 4.62 10.43
CA ILE A 655 -11.19 5.71 9.49
C ILE A 655 -12.70 5.85 9.27
N ASP A 656 -13.30 6.80 9.98
CA ASP A 656 -14.73 7.12 9.92
C ASP A 656 -14.96 8.25 8.91
N TYR A 657 -15.53 7.91 7.76
CA TYR A 657 -15.87 8.86 6.70
C TYR A 657 -17.18 9.60 7.01
N LYS A 658 -17.10 10.92 7.13
CA LYS A 658 -18.23 11.74 7.60
C LYS A 658 -19.36 11.76 6.56
N GLY A 659 -20.55 11.34 7.00
CA GLY A 659 -21.76 11.39 6.18
C GLY A 659 -21.82 10.34 5.07
N ARG A 660 -20.85 9.41 5.00
CA ARG A 660 -20.78 8.34 3.99
C ARG A 660 -21.39 7.05 4.56
N GLY A 661 -21.69 6.07 3.73
CA GLY A 661 -22.27 4.78 4.16
C GLY A 661 -21.39 3.59 3.82
N ILE A 662 -21.98 2.47 3.44
CA ILE A 662 -21.20 1.33 2.92
C ILE A 662 -20.95 1.57 1.43
N GLU A 663 -19.68 1.67 1.05
CA GLU A 663 -19.24 1.87 -0.34
C GLU A 663 -17.75 1.53 -0.48
N TRP A 664 -17.26 1.56 -1.71
CA TRP A 664 -15.83 1.49 -2.00
C TRP A 664 -15.15 2.85 -1.74
N TYR A 665 -14.27 2.89 -0.75
CA TYR A 665 -13.45 4.05 -0.41
C TYR A 665 -12.13 4.04 -1.19
N GLY A 666 -12.21 4.22 -2.51
CA GLY A 666 -11.04 4.20 -3.40
C GLY A 666 -9.96 5.22 -3.02
N GLY A 667 -10.36 6.33 -2.39
CA GLY A 667 -9.44 7.30 -1.82
C GLY A 667 -8.54 6.75 -0.72
N GLU A 668 -8.87 5.65 -0.05
CA GLU A 668 -8.01 5.07 1.01
C GLU A 668 -6.94 4.11 0.51
N VAL A 669 -7.10 3.55 -0.69
CA VAL A 669 -6.22 2.49 -1.20
C VAL A 669 -4.73 2.83 -1.08
N PRO A 670 -4.25 4.06 -1.41
CA PRO A 670 -2.83 4.38 -1.28
C PRO A 670 -2.30 4.42 0.18
N ASN A 671 -3.20 4.54 1.17
CA ASN A 671 -2.84 4.62 2.59
C ASN A 671 -2.76 3.24 3.28
N MET A 672 -3.06 2.17 2.55
CA MET A 672 -3.24 0.80 3.07
C MET A 672 -2.02 -0.12 2.80
N PHE A 673 -0.86 0.43 2.43
CA PHE A 673 0.37 -0.30 2.04
C PHE A 673 1.60 -0.01 2.91
#